data_AF-A0A1M5A2X5-F1
#
_entry.id   AF-A0A1M5A2X5-F1
#
_cell.length_a   1.000
_cell.length_b   1.000
_cell.length_c   1.000
_cell.angle_alpha   90.00
_cell.angle_beta   90.00
_cell.angle_gamma   90.00
#
_symmetry.space_group_name_H-M   'P 1'
#
loop_
_entity.id
_entity.type
_entity.pdbx_description
1 polymer ?
#
loop_
_entity_poly.entity_id
_entity_poly.type
_entity_poly.pdbx_seq_one_letter_code
_entity_poly.pdbx_strand_id
1 'polypeptide(L)'
;MASTGVSERPLRLTLRSTLNRTASNPQQSSAPPIPPAWRDRLEQLLARSEAGDPPADLPDFVHDHRADILALQDSDLDQRLAWALFNTGQAQAAADWFRAALAAHGTNPDGLRYGLALTLRKQGDAAAALAAITDVDNADARALRGDLAVELALAAQQRGDYADEYHWLQQAQAAGRDDREIKTLLAWNALHRGDATDAARRFDSLYTAAPEQDVAQGLALALQQSDQDERLHMLARTLGGPLASVVARSDAQRDLDLGLPQAAAARVPNLNPALAGLLSPSVHVGGLVREKSGSRGTSQLSITRWPDLQIDWPMAADRLSLDVARVRLNAGAATPGVPFGSNLPGQPLPTTALGAGWEPRLSWTRQGRWGVQAMLGLTPSDGPVSSAPFGELAVSNTETDHMVTAKLYVEPVRDSMLSYVGLRDPASGRAWGRVLRWGGSVDGYTALGASGWTLGGRAALEHLNGRDVAGNAHQALALSLSHNLPIAGMRFFSIGPSLAYEHYTRNLSGFTWGHGGYFSPQRFITTGATVAFQTTEAKRWIAAGVMQMGWQSVRQDGGACFALTPPATGGSCTPLARSTSNGLGTSSHLRVGYLLSPHLEIDSEVGVRTGPAYRDRAIYLGLRYHFAPRSALFGMDLPYRLINAW
;
A
#
# COMPACT_ATOMS: atom_id res chain seq x y z
N MET A 1 18.59 23.10 -6.11
CA MET A 1 19.54 23.82 -6.98
C MET A 1 18.75 24.52 -8.07
N ALA A 2 18.45 25.80 -7.87
CA ALA A 2 17.99 26.73 -8.91
C ALA A 2 18.30 28.14 -8.40
N SER A 3 19.22 28.82 -9.06
CA SER A 3 19.60 30.21 -8.77
C SER A 3 18.68 31.13 -9.56
N THR A 4 17.78 31.84 -8.88
CA THR A 4 17.01 32.94 -9.47
C THR A 4 17.63 34.26 -9.04
N GLY A 5 18.35 34.87 -9.97
CA GLY A 5 18.91 36.21 -9.82
C GLY A 5 17.79 37.26 -9.80
N VAL A 6 17.82 38.12 -8.80
CA VAL A 6 16.99 39.32 -8.73
C VAL A 6 17.87 40.52 -9.02
N SER A 7 17.45 41.27 -10.04
CA SER A 7 18.05 42.48 -10.57
C SER A 7 17.85 43.67 -9.62
N GLU A 8 18.92 44.19 -9.04
CA GLU A 8 18.90 45.46 -8.28
C GLU A 8 18.80 46.66 -9.23
N ARG A 9 17.77 47.49 -9.07
CA ARG A 9 17.68 48.84 -9.65
C ARG A 9 18.13 49.86 -8.60
N PRO A 10 18.98 50.84 -8.93
CA PRO A 10 19.35 51.89 -7.98
C PRO A 10 18.24 52.94 -7.83
N LEU A 11 17.78 53.14 -6.59
CA LEU A 11 16.89 54.22 -6.17
C LEU A 11 17.70 55.53 -6.04
N ARG A 12 17.40 56.53 -6.87
CA ARG A 12 17.87 57.91 -6.72
C ARG A 12 16.88 58.70 -5.86
N LEU A 13 17.27 59.09 -4.65
CA LEU A 13 16.57 60.09 -3.83
C LEU A 13 17.28 61.44 -3.96
N THR A 14 16.65 62.39 -4.66
CA THR A 14 17.07 63.79 -4.72
C THR A 14 16.38 64.58 -3.62
N LEU A 15 17.15 65.10 -2.65
CA LEU A 15 16.71 66.13 -1.71
C LEU A 15 17.25 67.49 -2.15
N ARG A 16 16.34 68.40 -2.53
CA ARG A 16 16.62 69.83 -2.70
C ARG A 16 16.33 70.55 -1.38
N SER A 17 17.32 71.24 -0.82
CA SER A 17 17.10 72.28 0.18
C SER A 17 17.65 73.62 -0.33
N THR A 18 16.75 74.59 -0.45
CA THR A 18 17.03 75.99 -0.75
C THR A 18 17.27 76.74 0.57
N LEU A 19 18.45 77.37 0.72
CA LEU A 19 18.69 78.35 1.79
C LEU A 19 19.27 79.64 1.18
N ASN A 20 18.52 80.73 1.42
CA ASN A 20 18.83 82.11 1.06
C ASN A 20 20.10 82.60 1.76
N ARG A 21 21.02 83.21 1.01
CA ARG A 21 22.13 84.02 1.54
C ARG A 21 21.72 85.49 1.56
N THR A 22 21.49 86.05 2.75
CA THR A 22 21.53 87.49 3.00
C THR A 22 22.97 87.91 3.32
N ALA A 23 23.41 89.02 2.73
CA ALA A 23 24.75 89.56 2.83
C ALA A 23 25.05 90.15 4.22
N SER A 24 26.29 89.99 4.69
CA SER A 24 26.82 90.68 5.87
C SER A 24 28.05 91.54 5.52
N ASN A 25 28.11 92.70 6.17
CA ASN A 25 29.23 93.66 6.23
C ASN A 25 30.33 93.11 7.18
N PRO A 26 31.63 93.42 7.00
CA PRO A 26 32.71 92.70 7.67
C PRO A 26 33.21 93.42 8.93
N GLN A 27 33.26 92.72 10.07
CA GLN A 27 34.13 93.09 11.19
C GLN A 27 34.64 91.83 11.92
N GLN A 28 35.97 91.77 12.00
CA GLN A 28 36.87 90.94 12.81
C GLN A 28 36.26 90.09 13.95
N SER A 29 36.44 88.77 13.91
CA SER A 29 37.23 88.01 14.89
C SER A 29 37.29 86.51 14.53
N SER A 30 38.48 85.93 14.68
CA SER A 30 38.87 84.52 14.43
C SER A 30 38.54 83.92 13.05
N ALA A 31 39.58 83.66 12.25
CA ALA A 31 39.52 82.71 11.15
C ALA A 31 38.99 81.35 11.67
N PRO A 32 38.16 80.62 10.90
CA PRO A 32 37.87 79.24 11.23
C PRO A 32 39.21 78.49 11.30
N PRO A 33 39.45 77.62 12.30
CA PRO A 33 40.66 76.82 12.32
C PRO A 33 40.80 76.08 10.99
N ILE A 34 42.02 76.07 10.44
CA ILE A 34 42.34 75.28 9.24
C ILE A 34 41.84 73.85 9.51
N PRO A 35 41.01 73.26 8.62
CA PRO A 35 40.57 71.89 8.82
C PRO A 35 41.83 71.01 8.95
N PRO A 36 41.91 70.13 9.96
CA PRO A 36 43.05 69.24 10.10
C PRO A 36 43.32 68.49 8.79
N ALA A 37 44.58 68.25 8.42
CA ALA A 37 44.95 67.60 7.16
C ALA A 37 44.29 66.21 6.96
N TRP A 38 43.89 65.56 8.05
CA TRP A 38 43.13 64.31 8.00
C TRP A 38 41.72 64.48 7.41
N ARG A 39 41.08 65.65 7.54
CA ARG A 39 39.71 65.90 7.06
C ARG A 39 39.65 65.91 5.53
N ASP A 40 40.62 66.53 4.87
CA ASP A 40 40.70 66.54 3.41
C ASP A 40 40.96 65.13 2.85
N ARG A 41 41.78 64.34 3.55
CA ARG A 41 42.01 62.93 3.19
C ARG A 41 40.76 62.08 3.38
N LEU A 42 40.00 62.29 4.47
CA LEU A 42 38.74 61.60 4.72
C LEU A 42 37.73 61.86 3.61
N GLU A 43 37.56 63.12 3.20
CA GLU A 43 36.64 63.48 2.10
C GLU A 43 37.03 62.84 0.76
N GLN A 44 38.33 62.69 0.46
CA GLN A 44 38.78 61.95 -0.73
C GLN A 44 38.42 60.47 -0.67
N LEU A 45 38.58 59.83 0.50
CA LEU A 45 38.23 58.43 0.70
C LEU A 45 36.71 58.21 0.61
N LEU A 46 35.92 59.12 1.18
CA LEU A 46 34.46 59.12 1.08
C LEU A 46 33.99 59.28 -0.37
N ALA A 47 34.52 60.26 -1.10
CA ALA A 47 34.17 60.50 -2.50
C ALA A 47 34.47 59.28 -3.40
N ARG A 48 35.56 58.55 -3.14
CA ARG A 48 35.87 57.29 -3.83
C ARG A 48 34.85 56.20 -3.52
N SER A 49 34.49 56.04 -2.24
CA SER A 49 33.46 55.08 -1.86
C SER A 49 32.10 55.42 -2.44
N GLU A 50 31.73 56.70 -2.51
CA GLU A 50 30.49 57.19 -3.12
C GLU A 50 30.47 56.99 -4.65
N ALA A 51 31.65 56.99 -5.29
CA ALA A 51 31.82 56.64 -6.69
C ALA A 51 31.80 55.11 -6.96
N GLY A 52 31.60 54.29 -5.92
CA GLY A 52 31.51 52.83 -6.03
C GLY A 52 32.86 52.09 -5.95
N ASP A 53 33.94 52.78 -5.55
CA ASP A 53 35.28 52.20 -5.31
C ASP A 53 35.67 52.39 -3.83
N PRO A 54 35.09 51.60 -2.89
CA PRO A 54 35.35 51.74 -1.46
C PRO A 54 36.82 51.44 -1.14
N PRO A 55 37.60 52.41 -0.63
CA PRO A 55 39.02 52.22 -0.38
C PRO A 55 39.28 51.18 0.71
N ALA A 56 40.22 50.26 0.48
CA ALA A 56 40.57 49.22 1.45
C ALA A 56 41.23 49.78 2.73
N ASP A 57 41.87 50.94 2.65
CA ASP A 57 42.51 51.66 3.76
C ASP A 57 41.53 52.48 4.61
N LEU A 58 40.25 52.59 4.20
CA LEU A 58 39.26 53.40 4.90
C LEU A 58 39.01 52.95 6.36
N PRO A 59 38.84 51.65 6.67
CA PRO A 59 38.57 51.21 8.05
C PRO A 59 39.70 51.54 9.02
N ASP A 60 40.95 51.34 8.60
CA ASP A 60 42.14 51.66 9.40
C ASP A 60 42.25 53.17 9.60
N PHE A 61 42.04 53.95 8.54
CA PHE A 61 42.05 55.42 8.60
C PHE A 61 41.00 55.96 9.60
N VAL A 62 39.80 55.37 9.60
CA VAL A 62 38.71 55.74 10.52
C VAL A 62 39.02 55.33 11.95
N HIS A 63 39.63 54.16 12.15
CA HIS A 63 40.06 53.72 13.46
C HIS A 63 41.03 54.72 14.10
N ASP A 64 42.04 55.16 13.34
CA ASP A 64 43.09 56.06 13.81
C ASP A 64 42.58 57.47 14.16
N HIS A 65 41.53 57.95 13.47
CA HIS A 65 40.99 59.31 13.63
C HIS A 65 39.63 59.34 14.33
N ARG A 66 39.18 58.22 14.94
CA ARG A 66 37.84 58.06 15.49
C ARG A 66 37.42 59.15 16.48
N ALA A 67 38.30 59.49 17.42
CA ALA A 67 38.01 60.49 18.44
C ALA A 67 37.84 61.89 17.84
N ASP A 68 38.68 62.23 16.86
CA ASP A 68 38.66 63.52 16.18
C ASP A 68 37.43 63.67 15.28
N ILE A 69 37.04 62.60 14.57
CA ILE A 69 35.84 62.58 13.72
C ILE A 69 34.58 62.74 14.57
N LEU A 70 34.42 61.98 15.65
CA LEU A 70 33.24 62.06 16.53
C LEU A 70 33.15 63.42 17.25
N ALA A 71 34.28 64.07 17.52
CA ALA A 71 34.32 65.41 18.12
C ALA A 71 33.75 66.51 17.20
N LEU A 72 33.69 66.28 15.88
CA LEU A 72 33.09 67.24 14.94
C LEU A 72 31.58 67.38 15.12
N GLN A 73 30.91 66.35 15.68
CA GLN A 73 29.45 66.28 15.77
C GLN A 73 28.77 66.61 14.42
N ASP A 74 29.31 66.08 13.32
CA ASP A 74 28.79 66.27 11.96
C ASP A 74 27.99 65.04 11.52
N SER A 75 26.67 65.15 11.57
CA SER A 75 25.76 64.03 11.29
C SER A 75 25.77 63.57 9.83
N ASP A 76 26.05 64.47 8.87
CA ASP A 76 26.15 64.13 7.46
C ASP A 76 27.45 63.36 7.18
N LEU A 77 28.56 63.82 7.76
CA LEU A 77 29.85 63.14 7.69
C LEU A 77 29.78 61.73 8.30
N ASP A 78 29.18 61.60 9.48
CA ASP A 78 29.05 60.31 10.15
C ASP A 78 28.17 59.32 9.36
N GLN A 79 27.10 59.82 8.71
CA GLN A 79 26.27 59.00 7.83
C GLN A 79 27.05 58.54 6.58
N ARG A 80 27.73 59.45 5.88
CA ARG A 80 28.55 59.12 4.70
C ARG A 80 29.64 58.11 5.04
N LEU A 81 30.28 58.28 6.19
CA LEU A 81 31.33 57.39 6.68
C LEU A 81 30.81 56.00 7.04
N ALA A 82 29.67 55.91 7.69
CA ALA A 82 29.07 54.63 8.04
C ALA A 82 28.72 53.79 6.80
N TRP A 83 28.15 54.42 5.77
CA TRP A 83 27.87 53.77 4.48
C TRP A 83 29.14 53.40 3.71
N ALA A 84 30.17 54.26 3.76
CA ALA A 84 31.45 53.95 3.13
C ALA A 84 32.13 52.73 3.78
N LEU A 85 32.13 52.64 5.11
CA LEU A 85 32.60 51.46 5.84
C LEU A 85 31.78 50.21 5.51
N PHE A 86 30.45 50.30 5.44
CA PHE A 86 29.60 49.18 5.02
C PHE A 86 29.97 48.65 3.63
N ASN A 87 30.28 49.55 2.70
CA ASN A 87 30.65 49.21 1.32
C ASN A 87 32.03 48.54 1.20
N THR A 88 32.93 48.70 2.19
CA THR A 88 34.21 47.97 2.23
C THR A 88 34.06 46.47 2.48
N GLY A 89 32.86 46.01 2.85
CA GLY A 89 32.59 44.61 3.21
C GLY A 89 33.00 44.24 4.64
N GLN A 90 33.61 45.15 5.39
CA GLN A 90 33.97 44.94 6.80
C GLN A 90 32.79 45.21 7.73
N ALA A 91 31.90 44.22 7.85
CA ALA A 91 30.64 44.37 8.60
C ALA A 91 30.85 44.77 10.08
N GLN A 92 31.91 44.30 10.75
CA GLN A 92 32.14 44.65 12.16
C GLN A 92 32.49 46.13 12.34
N ALA A 93 33.45 46.64 11.56
CA ALA A 93 33.86 48.03 11.59
C ALA A 93 32.70 48.98 11.26
N ALA A 94 31.88 48.61 10.27
CA ALA A 94 30.67 49.36 9.92
C ALA A 94 29.66 49.39 11.10
N ALA A 95 29.38 48.25 11.73
CA ALA A 95 28.43 48.18 12.85
C ALA A 95 28.88 49.02 14.05
N ASP A 96 30.18 48.97 14.37
CA ASP A 96 30.75 49.74 15.48
C ASP A 96 30.70 51.25 15.22
N TRP A 97 30.87 51.67 13.96
CA TRP A 97 30.70 53.06 13.57
C TRP A 97 29.24 53.51 13.60
N PHE A 98 28.31 52.72 13.03
CA PHE A 98 26.88 53.02 13.07
C PHE A 98 26.37 53.19 14.52
N ARG A 99 26.82 52.35 15.47
CA ARG A 99 26.47 52.50 16.89
C ARG A 99 27.04 53.78 17.51
N ALA A 100 28.30 54.12 17.18
CA ALA A 100 28.94 55.33 17.69
C ALA A 100 28.26 56.61 17.15
N ALA A 101 27.93 56.65 15.86
CA ALA A 101 27.20 57.73 15.24
C ALA A 101 25.80 57.92 15.84
N LEU A 102 25.07 56.82 16.11
CA LEU A 102 23.76 56.87 16.78
C LEU A 102 23.85 57.37 18.23
N ALA A 103 24.95 57.10 18.94
CA ALA A 103 25.16 57.60 20.30
C ALA A 103 25.52 59.10 20.31
N ALA A 104 26.18 59.60 19.25
CA ALA A 104 26.58 60.99 19.12
C ALA A 104 25.44 61.92 18.64
N HIS A 105 24.50 61.41 17.84
CA HIS A 105 23.49 62.22 17.16
C HIS A 105 22.05 61.84 17.57
N GLY A 106 21.38 62.76 18.29
CA GLY A 106 20.00 62.57 18.77
C GLY A 106 18.88 62.93 17.79
N THR A 107 19.19 63.47 16.60
CA THR A 107 18.20 63.95 15.63
C THR A 107 18.52 63.45 14.22
N ASN A 108 17.56 62.72 13.63
CA ASN A 108 17.58 62.02 12.34
C ASN A 108 18.27 60.63 12.28
N PRO A 109 17.89 59.67 13.16
CA PRO A 109 18.57 58.38 13.29
C PRO A 109 18.21 57.34 12.22
N ASP A 110 17.24 57.60 11.35
CA ASP A 110 16.63 56.57 10.50
C ASP A 110 17.60 55.93 9.50
N GLY A 111 18.41 56.76 8.81
CA GLY A 111 19.41 56.27 7.85
C GLY A 111 20.53 55.47 8.51
N LEU A 112 20.97 55.90 9.70
CA LEU A 112 21.98 55.20 10.50
C LEU A 112 21.44 53.90 11.11
N ARG A 113 20.18 53.90 11.59
CA ARG A 113 19.48 52.71 12.09
C ARG A 113 19.27 51.68 10.99
N TYR A 114 18.86 52.11 9.80
CA TYR A 114 18.70 51.25 8.63
C TYR A 114 20.03 50.62 8.21
N GLY A 115 21.10 51.41 8.11
CA GLY A 115 22.44 50.91 7.80
C GLY A 115 23.00 49.95 8.87
N LEU A 116 22.76 50.23 10.15
CA LEU A 116 23.09 49.31 11.25
C LEU A 116 22.39 47.96 11.09
N ALA A 117 21.09 47.96 10.80
CA ALA A 117 20.34 46.72 10.61
C ALA A 117 20.81 45.90 9.40
N LEU A 118 21.10 46.53 8.25
CA LEU A 118 21.67 45.81 7.11
C LEU A 118 23.01 45.16 7.45
N THR A 119 23.82 45.86 8.26
CA THR A 119 25.11 45.35 8.71
C THR A 119 24.95 44.16 9.65
N LEU A 120 24.04 44.24 10.63
CA LEU A 120 23.74 43.17 11.57
C LEU A 120 23.13 41.94 10.88
N ARG A 121 22.25 42.16 9.89
CA ARG A 121 21.71 41.09 9.03
C ARG A 121 22.82 40.35 8.29
N LYS A 122 23.79 41.07 7.71
CA LYS A 122 24.97 40.46 7.05
C LYS A 122 25.85 39.65 8.02
N GLN A 123 25.85 39.98 9.30
CA GLN A 123 26.56 39.23 10.35
C GLN A 123 25.78 37.99 10.82
N GLY A 124 24.54 37.80 10.34
CA GLY A 124 23.67 36.69 10.75
C GLY A 124 22.86 36.96 12.02
N ASP A 125 22.85 38.20 12.54
CA ASP A 125 22.10 38.57 13.74
C ASP A 125 20.80 39.31 13.36
N ALA A 126 19.81 38.54 12.91
CA ALA A 126 18.51 39.06 12.49
C ALA A 126 17.73 39.72 13.64
N ALA A 127 17.91 39.27 14.88
CA ALA A 127 17.23 39.81 16.05
C ALA A 127 17.77 41.21 16.39
N ALA A 128 19.09 41.38 16.44
CA ALA A 128 19.71 42.69 16.66
C ALA A 128 19.43 43.64 15.48
N ALA A 129 19.42 43.11 14.25
CA ALA A 129 19.05 43.89 13.07
C ALA A 129 17.62 44.44 13.20
N LEU A 130 16.66 43.61 13.60
CA LEU A 130 15.27 44.02 13.76
C LEU A 130 15.10 45.08 14.85
N ALA A 131 15.77 44.90 16.00
CA ALA A 131 15.77 45.86 17.09
C ALA A 131 16.28 47.25 16.66
N ALA A 132 17.33 47.29 15.83
CA ALA A 132 17.92 48.54 15.35
C ALA A 132 16.94 49.40 14.52
N ILE A 133 16.04 48.77 13.75
CA ILE A 133 15.10 49.43 12.84
C ILE A 133 13.65 49.45 13.32
N THR A 134 13.36 49.04 14.55
CA THR A 134 11.97 48.92 15.04
C THR A 134 11.22 50.25 14.95
N ASP A 135 11.87 51.36 15.31
CA ASP A 135 11.25 52.69 15.39
C ASP A 135 11.28 53.50 14.07
N VAL A 136 11.82 52.94 12.98
CA VAL A 136 12.02 53.66 11.71
C VAL A 136 10.79 53.51 10.80
N ASP A 137 10.02 54.57 10.56
CA ASP A 137 8.79 54.49 9.74
C ASP A 137 9.00 55.00 8.31
N ASN A 138 9.66 54.16 7.49
CA ASN A 138 9.73 54.36 6.04
C ASN A 138 9.56 53.02 5.29
N ALA A 139 9.38 53.10 3.97
CA ALA A 139 9.08 51.93 3.14
C ALA A 139 10.21 50.88 3.15
N ASP A 140 11.46 51.32 3.08
CA ASP A 140 12.64 50.45 3.03
C ASP A 140 12.86 49.72 4.37
N ALA A 141 12.71 50.44 5.48
CA ALA A 141 12.78 49.87 6.83
C ALA A 141 11.64 48.89 7.08
N ARG A 142 10.42 49.19 6.60
CA ARG A 142 9.28 48.27 6.68
C ARG A 142 9.55 46.98 5.89
N ALA A 143 10.05 47.08 4.67
CA ALA A 143 10.42 45.91 3.87
C ALA A 143 11.50 45.06 4.56
N LEU A 144 12.54 45.71 5.10
CA LEU A 144 13.61 45.03 5.84
C LEU A 144 13.11 44.35 7.12
N ARG A 145 12.20 44.97 7.88
CA ARG A 145 11.53 44.33 9.03
C ARG A 145 10.78 43.08 8.61
N GLY A 146 10.09 43.12 7.47
CA GLY A 146 9.41 41.98 6.88
C GLY A 146 10.37 40.82 6.61
N ASP A 147 11.47 41.07 5.90
CA ASP A 147 12.49 40.06 5.60
C ASP A 147 13.11 39.45 6.86
N LEU A 148 13.48 40.29 7.83
CA LEU A 148 14.07 39.85 9.10
C LEU A 148 13.09 39.00 9.91
N ALA A 149 11.80 39.34 9.88
CA ALA A 149 10.77 38.52 10.51
C ALA A 149 10.67 37.13 9.85
N VAL A 150 10.82 37.03 8.52
CA VAL A 150 10.88 35.71 7.84
C VAL A 150 12.10 34.91 8.30
N GLU A 151 13.28 35.53 8.36
CA GLU A 151 14.51 34.87 8.82
C GLU A 151 14.37 34.34 10.26
N LEU A 152 13.78 35.15 11.15
CA LEU A 152 13.50 34.75 12.53
C LEU A 152 12.45 33.63 12.60
N ALA A 153 11.42 33.67 11.75
CA ALA A 153 10.42 32.61 11.67
C ALA A 153 11.05 31.26 11.25
N LEU A 154 11.90 31.26 10.22
CA LEU A 154 12.60 30.06 9.76
C LEU A 154 13.58 29.53 10.83
N ALA A 155 14.26 30.42 11.56
CA ALA A 155 15.11 30.03 12.68
C ALA A 155 14.29 29.41 13.82
N ALA A 156 13.10 29.93 14.11
CA ALA A 156 12.18 29.35 15.10
C ALA A 156 11.66 27.97 14.65
N GLN A 157 11.31 27.83 13.36
CA GLN A 157 10.90 26.55 12.76
C GLN A 157 11.99 25.48 12.92
N GLN A 158 13.25 25.81 12.65
CA GLN A 158 14.38 24.89 12.82
C GLN A 158 14.58 24.43 14.28
N ARG A 159 14.21 25.27 15.25
CA ARG A 159 14.20 24.93 16.67
C ARG A 159 12.96 24.14 17.10
N GLY A 160 11.95 24.00 16.23
CA GLY A 160 10.65 23.42 16.55
C GLY A 160 9.75 24.33 17.40
N ASP A 161 10.07 25.62 17.51
CA ASP A 161 9.25 26.60 18.23
C ASP A 161 8.20 27.22 17.31
N TYR A 162 7.11 26.50 17.12
CA TYR A 162 6.05 26.91 16.20
C TYR A 162 5.21 28.09 16.71
N ALA A 163 5.26 28.40 18.02
CA ALA A 163 4.61 29.59 18.56
C ALA A 163 5.39 30.85 18.19
N ASP A 164 6.72 30.81 18.34
CA ASP A 164 7.62 31.90 17.95
C ASP A 164 7.64 32.06 16.42
N GLU A 165 7.66 30.98 15.65
CA GLU A 165 7.50 31.02 14.18
C GLU A 165 6.22 31.75 13.78
N TYR A 166 5.08 31.39 14.38
CA TYR A 166 3.79 32.02 14.08
C TYR A 166 3.81 33.53 14.38
N HIS A 167 4.37 33.91 15.54
CA HIS A 167 4.53 35.31 15.92
C HIS A 167 5.33 36.08 14.85
N TRP A 168 6.48 35.56 14.43
CA TRP A 168 7.31 36.21 13.42
C TRP A 168 6.64 36.27 12.03
N LEU A 169 5.92 35.24 11.62
CA LEU A 169 5.13 35.28 10.38
C LEU A 169 4.05 36.36 10.41
N GLN A 170 3.40 36.58 11.57
CA GLN A 170 2.45 37.68 11.73
C GLN A 170 3.12 39.05 11.63
N GLN A 171 4.33 39.21 12.17
CA GLN A 171 5.12 40.44 12.03
C GLN A 171 5.51 40.68 10.57
N ALA A 172 5.88 39.64 9.83
CA ALA A 172 6.16 39.72 8.39
C ALA A 172 4.93 40.22 7.61
N GLN A 173 3.73 39.67 7.89
CA GLN A 173 2.48 40.13 7.28
C GLN A 173 2.16 41.59 7.63
N ALA A 174 2.34 41.98 8.90
CA ALA A 174 2.14 43.37 9.34
C ALA A 174 3.10 44.35 8.65
N ALA A 175 4.31 43.89 8.28
CA ALA A 175 5.26 44.63 7.48
C ALA A 175 4.97 44.63 5.96
N GLY A 176 3.89 43.97 5.51
CA GLY A 176 3.46 43.93 4.12
C GLY A 176 3.94 42.72 3.32
N ARG A 177 4.65 41.77 3.95
CA ARG A 177 4.98 40.47 3.33
C ARG A 177 3.79 39.50 3.50
N ASP A 178 2.84 39.55 2.56
CA ASP A 178 1.70 38.60 2.48
C ASP A 178 1.68 37.85 1.13
N ASP A 179 2.88 37.53 0.64
CA ASP A 179 3.10 36.74 -0.56
C ASP A 179 2.77 35.26 -0.33
N ARG A 180 2.91 34.45 -1.38
CA ARG A 180 2.60 33.01 -1.35
C ARG A 180 3.50 32.26 -0.36
N GLU A 181 4.76 32.68 -0.21
CA GLU A 181 5.72 32.05 0.69
C GLU A 181 5.23 32.13 2.14
N ILE A 182 4.86 33.33 2.60
CA ILE A 182 4.34 33.53 3.96
C ILE A 182 3.04 32.75 4.20
N LYS A 183 2.14 32.74 3.21
CA LYS A 183 0.90 31.96 3.30
C LYS A 183 1.16 30.46 3.41
N THR A 184 2.18 29.95 2.71
CA THR A 184 2.58 28.54 2.75
C THR A 184 3.23 28.19 4.08
N LEU A 185 4.12 29.04 4.60
CA LEU A 185 4.71 28.88 5.94
C LEU A 185 3.64 28.88 7.04
N LEU A 186 2.67 29.79 6.97
CA LEU A 186 1.53 29.82 7.91
C LEU A 186 0.68 28.55 7.83
N ALA A 187 0.50 27.96 6.64
CA ALA A 187 -0.23 26.71 6.48
C ALA A 187 0.50 25.51 7.10
N TRP A 188 1.82 25.42 6.90
CA TRP A 188 2.66 24.40 7.55
C TRP A 188 2.75 24.61 9.07
N ASN A 189 2.90 25.84 9.53
CA ASN A 189 2.92 26.18 10.95
C ASN A 189 1.61 25.76 11.66
N ALA A 190 0.45 26.01 11.04
CA ALA A 190 -0.84 25.57 11.57
C ALA A 190 -0.89 24.04 11.74
N LEU A 191 -0.37 23.29 10.77
CA LEU A 191 -0.28 21.83 10.84
C LEU A 191 0.66 21.37 11.96
N HIS A 192 1.84 21.99 12.10
CA HIS A 192 2.82 21.67 13.13
C HIS A 192 2.31 21.96 14.56
N ARG A 193 1.41 22.94 14.70
CA ARG A 193 0.71 23.27 15.95
C ARG A 193 -0.50 22.37 16.24
N GLY A 194 -0.81 21.43 15.35
CA GLY A 194 -1.94 20.50 15.49
C GLY A 194 -3.29 21.06 15.03
N ASP A 195 -3.35 22.24 14.41
CA ASP A 195 -4.57 22.80 13.82
C ASP A 195 -4.70 22.37 12.34
N ALA A 196 -4.97 21.07 12.15
CA ALA A 196 -5.11 20.47 10.84
C ALA A 196 -6.30 21.06 10.04
N THR A 197 -7.32 21.58 10.73
CA THR A 197 -8.49 22.19 10.06
C THR A 197 -8.15 23.55 9.47
N ASP A 198 -7.42 24.40 10.22
CA ASP A 198 -6.91 25.67 9.69
C ASP A 198 -5.91 25.44 8.55
N ALA A 199 -4.96 24.52 8.76
CA ALA A 199 -4.00 24.12 7.73
C ALA A 199 -4.69 23.68 6.44
N ALA A 200 -5.72 22.82 6.52
CA ALA A 200 -6.46 22.36 5.36
C ALA A 200 -7.12 23.50 4.58
N ARG A 201 -7.74 24.48 5.27
CA ARG A 201 -8.33 25.67 4.61
C ARG A 201 -7.27 26.51 3.90
N ARG A 202 -6.12 26.73 4.53
CA ARG A 202 -5.01 27.51 3.94
C ARG A 202 -4.43 26.81 2.72
N PHE A 203 -4.14 25.51 2.83
CA PHE A 203 -3.62 24.73 1.71
C PHE A 203 -4.63 24.58 0.56
N ASP A 204 -5.93 24.47 0.84
CA ASP A 204 -6.98 24.43 -0.20
C ASP A 204 -6.98 25.73 -1.04
N SER A 205 -6.92 26.89 -0.36
CA SER A 205 -6.78 28.19 -1.02
C SER A 205 -5.48 28.31 -1.82
N LEU A 206 -4.35 27.89 -1.24
CA LEU A 206 -3.04 27.90 -1.91
C LEU A 206 -3.00 26.99 -3.15
N TYR A 207 -3.60 25.80 -3.05
CA TYR A 207 -3.62 24.81 -4.12
C TYR A 207 -4.51 25.26 -5.29
N THR A 208 -5.68 25.82 -4.96
CA THR A 208 -6.60 26.40 -5.96
C THR A 208 -5.95 27.57 -6.71
N ALA A 209 -5.12 28.37 -6.03
CA ALA A 209 -4.39 29.46 -6.65
C ALA A 209 -3.23 28.98 -7.54
N ALA A 210 -2.45 27.99 -7.09
CA ALA A 210 -1.42 27.34 -7.89
C ALA A 210 -1.19 25.89 -7.40
N PRO A 211 -1.39 24.88 -8.26
CA PRO A 211 -1.31 23.47 -7.87
C PRO A 211 0.14 22.98 -7.88
N GLU A 212 0.86 23.26 -6.81
CA GLU A 212 2.25 22.83 -6.59
C GLU A 212 2.35 21.56 -5.73
N GLN A 213 3.48 20.87 -5.81
CA GLN A 213 3.66 19.56 -5.17
C GLN A 213 3.73 19.65 -3.65
N ASP A 214 4.40 20.66 -3.11
CA ASP A 214 4.52 20.91 -1.66
C ASP A 214 3.15 21.27 -1.04
N VAL A 215 2.39 22.15 -1.70
CA VAL A 215 1.05 22.54 -1.29
C VAL A 215 0.08 21.35 -1.37
N ALA A 216 0.18 20.51 -2.41
CA ALA A 216 -0.60 19.27 -2.50
C ALA A 216 -0.31 18.30 -1.35
N GLN A 217 0.96 18.15 -0.97
CA GLN A 217 1.37 17.31 0.17
C GLN A 217 0.82 17.88 1.48
N GLY A 218 0.95 19.19 1.70
CA GLY A 218 0.39 19.88 2.86
C GLY A 218 -1.13 19.73 2.95
N LEU A 219 -1.84 19.92 1.83
CA LEU A 219 -3.30 19.74 1.76
C LEU A 219 -3.72 18.31 2.09
N ALA A 220 -3.04 17.31 1.51
CA ALA A 220 -3.33 15.91 1.76
C ALA A 220 -3.12 15.55 3.24
N LEU A 221 -1.99 15.95 3.82
CA LEU A 221 -1.67 15.68 5.22
C LEU A 221 -2.64 16.38 6.18
N ALA A 222 -3.00 17.64 5.91
CA ALA A 222 -3.95 18.39 6.72
C ALA A 222 -5.37 17.79 6.68
N LEU A 223 -5.84 17.34 5.52
CA LEU A 223 -7.13 16.67 5.39
C LEU A 223 -7.12 15.29 6.07
N GLN A 224 -6.03 14.54 5.98
CA GLN A 224 -5.87 13.26 6.69
C GLN A 224 -5.86 13.43 8.21
N GLN A 225 -5.10 14.39 8.74
CA GLN A 225 -5.02 14.65 10.19
C GLN A 225 -6.31 15.25 10.77
N SER A 226 -7.21 15.76 9.93
CA SER A 226 -8.52 16.26 10.35
C SER A 226 -9.67 15.30 10.01
N ASP A 227 -9.37 14.02 9.74
CA ASP A 227 -10.34 12.96 9.41
C ASP A 227 -11.26 13.29 8.20
N GLN A 228 -10.76 14.09 7.25
CA GLN A 228 -11.47 14.53 6.05
C GLN A 228 -11.06 13.73 4.79
N ASP A 229 -10.85 12.41 4.94
CA ASP A 229 -10.42 11.53 3.84
C ASP A 229 -11.37 11.56 2.64
N GLU A 230 -12.68 11.61 2.85
CA GLU A 230 -13.66 11.70 1.76
C GLU A 230 -13.48 12.99 0.95
N ARG A 231 -13.22 14.11 1.65
CA ARG A 231 -12.97 15.41 1.03
C ARG A 231 -11.64 15.40 0.27
N LEU A 232 -10.59 14.79 0.83
CA LEU A 232 -9.31 14.61 0.14
C LEU A 232 -9.48 13.89 -1.20
N HIS A 233 -10.18 12.77 -1.20
CA HIS A 233 -10.43 12.01 -2.42
C HIS A 233 -11.34 12.75 -3.40
N MET A 234 -12.31 13.52 -2.89
CA MET A 234 -13.15 14.38 -3.72
C MET A 234 -12.31 15.47 -4.40
N LEU A 235 -11.52 16.23 -3.65
CA LEU A 235 -10.64 17.29 -4.18
C LEU A 235 -9.59 16.75 -5.14
N ALA A 236 -9.00 15.59 -4.86
CA ALA A 236 -8.06 14.93 -5.76
C ALA A 236 -8.70 14.59 -7.12
N ARG A 237 -9.97 14.15 -7.14
CA ARG A 237 -10.71 13.87 -8.37
C ARG A 237 -11.14 15.12 -9.12
N THR A 238 -11.53 16.18 -8.41
CA THR A 238 -12.08 17.41 -9.02
C THR A 238 -10.99 18.39 -9.45
N LEU A 239 -9.96 18.59 -8.63
CA LEU A 239 -8.87 19.53 -8.90
C LEU A 239 -7.70 18.89 -9.67
N GLY A 240 -7.53 17.56 -9.60
CA GLY A 240 -6.48 16.86 -10.34
C GLY A 240 -5.06 17.22 -9.88
N GLY A 241 -4.11 17.27 -10.82
CA GLY A 241 -2.76 17.80 -10.61
C GLY A 241 -1.89 17.01 -9.61
N PRO A 242 -0.95 17.69 -8.92
CA PRO A 242 -0.12 17.06 -7.90
C PRO A 242 -0.91 16.45 -6.74
N LEU A 243 -2.09 16.99 -6.38
CA LEU A 243 -2.94 16.40 -5.33
C LEU A 243 -3.45 15.01 -5.72
N ALA A 244 -3.94 14.85 -6.96
CA ALA A 244 -4.32 13.53 -7.48
C ALA A 244 -3.14 12.55 -7.45
N SER A 245 -1.94 13.03 -7.75
CA SER A 245 -0.72 12.21 -7.73
C SER A 245 -0.33 11.78 -6.31
N VAL A 246 -0.41 12.69 -5.33
CA VAL A 246 -0.14 12.39 -3.90
C VAL A 246 -1.12 11.34 -3.39
N VAL A 247 -2.43 11.53 -3.63
CA VAL A 247 -3.47 10.58 -3.21
C VAL A 247 -3.29 9.23 -3.92
N ALA A 248 -3.00 9.22 -5.23
CA ALA A 248 -2.76 7.99 -5.97
C ALA A 248 -1.56 7.19 -5.43
N ARG A 249 -0.46 7.86 -5.05
CA ARG A 249 0.70 7.18 -4.45
C ARG A 249 0.40 6.64 -3.06
N SER A 250 -0.32 7.40 -2.23
CA SER A 250 -0.75 6.96 -0.90
C SER A 250 -1.65 5.72 -0.98
N ASP A 251 -2.66 5.75 -1.84
CA ASP A 251 -3.58 4.63 -2.04
C ASP A 251 -2.86 3.41 -2.60
N ALA A 252 -1.95 3.60 -3.57
CA ALA A 252 -1.17 2.49 -4.13
C ALA A 252 -0.23 1.86 -3.10
N GLN A 253 0.33 2.65 -2.17
CA GLN A 253 1.11 2.11 -1.05
C GLN A 253 0.23 1.30 -0.10
N ARG A 254 -0.95 1.80 0.24
CA ARG A 254 -1.95 1.07 1.05
C ARG A 254 -2.32 -0.26 0.39
N ASP A 255 -2.55 -0.28 -0.93
CA ASP A 255 -2.82 -1.51 -1.67
C ASP A 255 -1.66 -2.53 -1.54
N LEU A 256 -0.40 -2.10 -1.57
CA LEU A 256 0.75 -2.99 -1.32
C LEU A 256 0.77 -3.56 0.10
N ASP A 257 0.51 -2.71 1.09
CA ASP A 257 0.49 -3.10 2.49
C ASP A 257 -0.62 -4.15 2.74
N LEU A 258 -1.76 -4.02 2.03
CA LEU A 258 -2.86 -4.99 2.03
C LEU A 258 -2.58 -6.27 1.21
N GLY A 259 -1.47 -6.35 0.47
CA GLY A 259 -1.16 -7.51 -0.38
C GLY A 259 -1.94 -7.51 -1.71
N LEU A 260 -2.27 -6.33 -2.23
CA LEU A 260 -3.00 -6.08 -3.47
C LEU A 260 -2.10 -5.42 -4.53
N PRO A 261 -0.99 -6.06 -4.94
CA PRO A 261 0.01 -5.42 -5.80
C PRO A 261 -0.51 -5.09 -7.20
N GLN A 262 -1.52 -5.80 -7.72
CA GLN A 262 -2.10 -5.46 -9.02
C GLN A 262 -2.90 -4.16 -8.95
N ALA A 263 -3.66 -3.95 -7.85
CA ALA A 263 -4.35 -2.68 -7.61
C ALA A 263 -3.34 -1.53 -7.47
N ALA A 264 -2.26 -1.74 -6.71
CA ALA A 264 -1.17 -0.76 -6.60
C ALA A 264 -0.53 -0.43 -7.95
N ALA A 265 -0.19 -1.44 -8.76
CA ALA A 265 0.40 -1.26 -10.08
C ALA A 265 -0.56 -0.60 -11.07
N ALA A 266 -1.86 -0.90 -10.99
CA ALA A 266 -2.89 -0.26 -11.80
C ALA A 266 -3.01 1.24 -11.53
N ARG A 267 -2.74 1.65 -10.30
CA ARG A 267 -2.83 3.04 -9.86
C ARG A 267 -1.54 3.81 -10.09
N VAL A 268 -0.40 3.26 -9.66
CA VAL A 268 0.94 3.87 -9.82
C VAL A 268 1.97 2.78 -10.19
N PRO A 269 2.13 2.47 -11.50
CA PRO A 269 3.01 1.38 -11.95
C PRO A 269 4.48 1.51 -11.53
N ASN A 270 4.95 2.75 -11.35
CA ASN A 270 6.32 3.10 -10.97
C ASN A 270 6.49 3.40 -9.47
N LEU A 271 5.52 3.00 -8.62
CA LEU A 271 5.62 3.16 -7.16
C LEU A 271 6.82 2.37 -6.61
N ASN A 272 6.99 1.14 -7.08
CA ASN A 272 8.05 0.22 -6.66
C ASN A 272 8.55 -0.56 -7.90
N PRO A 273 9.88 -0.63 -8.15
CA PRO A 273 10.44 -1.40 -9.26
C PRO A 273 9.99 -2.87 -9.33
N ALA A 274 9.56 -3.48 -8.21
CA ALA A 274 9.00 -4.83 -8.17
C ALA A 274 7.65 -4.97 -8.89
N LEU A 275 6.93 -3.87 -9.11
CA LEU A 275 5.65 -3.86 -9.84
C LEU A 275 5.82 -3.86 -11.36
N ALA A 276 7.05 -3.66 -11.85
CA ALA A 276 7.34 -3.72 -13.28
C ALA A 276 6.87 -5.06 -13.88
N GLY A 277 6.20 -4.95 -15.03
CA GLY A 277 5.66 -6.10 -15.76
C GLY A 277 4.44 -6.78 -15.12
N LEU A 278 3.95 -6.36 -13.94
CA LEU A 278 2.85 -7.04 -13.24
C LEU A 278 1.52 -7.02 -14.03
N LEU A 279 1.29 -5.97 -14.81
CA LEU A 279 0.09 -5.81 -15.63
C LEU A 279 0.24 -6.39 -17.05
N SER A 280 1.33 -7.10 -17.32
CA SER A 280 1.53 -7.76 -18.60
C SER A 280 0.78 -9.08 -18.64
N PRO A 281 0.25 -9.48 -19.81
CA PRO A 281 -0.21 -10.85 -20.00
C PRO A 281 0.88 -11.89 -19.70
N SER A 282 0.46 -13.11 -19.43
CA SER A 282 1.34 -14.27 -19.27
C SER A 282 0.68 -15.56 -19.77
N VAL A 283 1.49 -16.56 -20.11
CA VAL A 283 1.03 -17.90 -20.48
C VAL A 283 1.67 -18.90 -19.55
N HIS A 284 0.92 -19.91 -19.16
CA HIS A 284 1.29 -20.89 -18.17
C HIS A 284 1.00 -22.30 -18.68
N VAL A 285 1.96 -23.20 -18.49
CA VAL A 285 1.81 -24.63 -18.77
C VAL A 285 2.25 -25.42 -17.55
N GLY A 286 1.43 -26.38 -17.14
CA GLY A 286 1.78 -27.25 -16.02
C GLY A 286 1.05 -28.58 -16.02
N GLY A 287 1.27 -29.32 -14.95
CA GLY A 287 0.70 -30.64 -14.74
C GLY A 287 0.36 -30.88 -13.28
N LEU A 288 -0.75 -31.58 -13.04
CA LEU A 288 -1.19 -32.03 -11.73
C LEU A 288 -1.25 -33.56 -11.69
N VAL A 289 -0.70 -34.14 -10.62
CA VAL A 289 -1.00 -35.52 -10.23
C VAL A 289 -1.56 -35.52 -8.82
N ARG A 290 -2.71 -36.18 -8.63
CA ARG A 290 -3.32 -36.44 -7.32
C ARG A 290 -3.55 -37.93 -7.15
N GLU A 291 -3.32 -38.42 -5.95
CA GLU A 291 -3.60 -39.79 -5.55
C GLU A 291 -4.31 -39.82 -4.20
N LYS A 292 -5.51 -40.42 -4.19
CA LYS A 292 -6.31 -40.68 -3.01
C LYS A 292 -6.39 -42.18 -2.76
N SER A 293 -6.01 -42.60 -1.55
CA SER A 293 -6.15 -43.98 -1.11
C SER A 293 -7.63 -44.38 -0.98
N GLY A 294 -7.93 -45.65 -1.22
CA GLY A 294 -9.26 -46.20 -1.02
C GLY A 294 -9.34 -47.62 -1.57
N SER A 295 -10.55 -48.12 -1.74
CA SER A 295 -10.79 -49.43 -2.34
C SER A 295 -10.75 -49.34 -3.87
N ARG A 296 -10.11 -50.32 -4.51
CA ARG A 296 -9.98 -50.37 -5.98
C ARG A 296 -11.35 -50.51 -6.64
N GLY A 297 -11.56 -49.74 -7.70
CA GLY A 297 -12.80 -49.63 -8.46
C GLY A 297 -13.89 -48.78 -7.82
N THR A 298 -13.65 -48.22 -6.62
CA THR A 298 -14.62 -47.40 -5.90
C THR A 298 -13.99 -46.11 -5.36
N SER A 299 -13.56 -46.09 -4.10
CA SER A 299 -13.11 -44.88 -3.40
C SER A 299 -11.66 -44.49 -3.65
N GLN A 300 -10.85 -45.39 -4.21
CA GLN A 300 -9.52 -45.04 -4.72
C GLN A 300 -9.66 -44.11 -5.92
N LEU A 301 -8.80 -43.10 -6.03
CA LEU A 301 -8.80 -42.19 -7.18
C LEU A 301 -7.40 -41.66 -7.48
N SER A 302 -6.98 -41.79 -8.74
CA SER A 302 -5.88 -41.04 -9.32
C SER A 302 -6.43 -40.04 -10.33
N ILE A 303 -5.99 -38.79 -10.22
CA ILE A 303 -6.30 -37.71 -11.17
C ILE A 303 -4.98 -37.25 -11.78
N THR A 304 -4.92 -37.21 -13.11
CA THR A 304 -3.83 -36.55 -13.84
C THR A 304 -4.41 -35.43 -14.68
N ARG A 305 -3.94 -34.19 -14.50
CA ARG A 305 -4.21 -33.08 -15.41
C ARG A 305 -2.94 -32.77 -16.18
N TRP A 306 -2.91 -33.07 -17.47
CA TRP A 306 -1.77 -32.77 -18.34
C TRP A 306 -2.17 -32.82 -19.83
N PRO A 307 -1.89 -31.76 -20.61
CA PRO A 307 -1.41 -30.45 -20.16
C PRO A 307 -2.50 -29.67 -19.41
N ASP A 308 -2.08 -28.81 -18.49
CA ASP A 308 -2.87 -27.73 -17.89
C ASP A 308 -2.34 -26.41 -18.49
N LEU A 309 -3.16 -25.73 -19.29
CA LEU A 309 -2.79 -24.50 -19.99
C LEU A 309 -3.60 -23.34 -19.41
N GLN A 310 -2.93 -22.28 -19.00
CA GLN A 310 -3.58 -21.05 -18.55
C GLN A 310 -3.02 -19.84 -19.30
N ILE A 311 -3.89 -18.89 -19.60
CA ILE A 311 -3.50 -17.58 -20.10
C ILE A 311 -4.13 -16.54 -19.17
N ASP A 312 -3.31 -15.57 -18.75
CA ASP A 312 -3.71 -14.48 -17.88
C ASP A 312 -3.60 -13.14 -18.61
N TRP A 313 -4.66 -12.34 -18.54
CA TRP A 313 -4.74 -10.99 -19.09
C TRP A 313 -5.11 -10.00 -17.98
N PRO A 314 -4.12 -9.38 -17.33
CA PRO A 314 -4.34 -8.25 -16.44
C PRO A 314 -4.77 -7.01 -17.23
N MET A 315 -5.74 -6.27 -16.69
CA MET A 315 -6.31 -5.04 -17.25
C MET A 315 -6.51 -4.08 -16.07
N ALA A 316 -5.49 -3.27 -15.77
CA ALA A 316 -5.46 -2.48 -14.53
C ALA A 316 -5.69 -3.37 -13.30
N ALA A 317 -6.68 -3.08 -12.46
CA ALA A 317 -6.98 -3.86 -11.26
C ALA A 317 -7.74 -5.18 -11.55
N ASP A 318 -8.23 -5.35 -12.77
CA ASP A 318 -8.98 -6.52 -13.22
C ASP A 318 -8.04 -7.55 -13.87
N ARG A 319 -8.36 -8.84 -13.79
CA ARG A 319 -7.62 -9.92 -14.47
C ARG A 319 -8.60 -10.94 -15.02
N LEU A 320 -8.48 -11.24 -16.30
CA LEU A 320 -9.18 -12.32 -16.97
C LEU A 320 -8.22 -13.51 -17.14
N SER A 321 -8.68 -14.71 -16.83
CA SER A 321 -7.88 -15.93 -16.95
C SER A 321 -8.67 -17.02 -17.66
N LEU A 322 -8.08 -17.64 -18.67
CA LEU A 322 -8.61 -18.84 -19.32
C LEU A 322 -7.73 -20.03 -18.96
N ASP A 323 -8.32 -21.07 -18.41
CA ASP A 323 -7.67 -22.33 -18.03
C ASP A 323 -8.29 -23.49 -18.81
N VAL A 324 -7.47 -24.34 -19.41
CA VAL A 324 -7.93 -25.55 -20.10
C VAL A 324 -7.00 -26.70 -19.74
N ALA A 325 -7.57 -27.72 -19.11
CA ALA A 325 -6.82 -28.91 -18.74
C ALA A 325 -7.38 -30.18 -19.38
N ARG A 326 -6.48 -31.09 -19.76
CA ARG A 326 -6.84 -32.46 -20.11
C ARG A 326 -6.74 -33.35 -18.87
N VAL A 327 -7.86 -33.94 -18.47
CA VAL A 327 -8.04 -34.74 -17.26
C VAL A 327 -8.07 -36.24 -17.61
N ARG A 328 -7.36 -37.05 -16.83
CA ARG A 328 -7.46 -38.51 -16.83
C ARG A 328 -7.77 -39.00 -15.41
N LEU A 329 -8.62 -40.01 -15.31
CA LEU A 329 -9.06 -40.57 -14.04
C LEU A 329 -8.83 -42.08 -14.01
N ASN A 330 -8.45 -42.61 -12.84
CA ASN A 330 -8.31 -44.05 -12.64
C ASN A 330 -8.64 -44.40 -11.18
N ALA A 331 -9.64 -45.26 -10.97
CA ALA A 331 -10.02 -45.75 -9.64
C ALA A 331 -9.44 -47.14 -9.32
N GLY A 332 -8.61 -47.70 -10.19
CA GLY A 332 -8.14 -49.08 -10.14
C GLY A 332 -9.19 -50.08 -10.62
N ALA A 333 -8.78 -51.32 -10.89
CA ALA A 333 -9.69 -52.36 -11.35
C ALA A 333 -10.75 -52.70 -10.28
N ALA A 334 -12.02 -52.78 -10.69
CA ALA A 334 -13.09 -53.21 -9.82
C ALA A 334 -12.89 -54.67 -9.37
N THR A 335 -13.30 -54.95 -8.13
CA THR A 335 -13.14 -56.27 -7.50
C THR A 335 -14.48 -56.99 -7.48
N PRO A 336 -14.55 -58.28 -7.87
CA PRO A 336 -15.79 -59.07 -7.75
C PRO A 336 -16.31 -59.11 -6.31
N GLY A 337 -17.63 -59.10 -6.14
CA GLY A 337 -18.30 -59.19 -4.83
C GLY A 337 -18.45 -57.88 -4.07
N VAL A 338 -17.87 -56.77 -4.55
CA VAL A 338 -18.12 -55.43 -4.00
C VAL A 338 -19.48 -54.92 -4.51
N PRO A 339 -20.44 -54.54 -3.63
CA PRO A 339 -21.72 -54.02 -4.06
C PRO A 339 -21.60 -52.77 -4.95
N PHE A 340 -22.19 -52.83 -6.14
CA PHE A 340 -22.07 -51.76 -7.14
C PHE A 340 -23.31 -51.65 -8.04
N GLY A 341 -23.73 -50.42 -8.37
CA GLY A 341 -24.89 -50.19 -9.24
C GLY A 341 -26.15 -50.85 -8.69
N SER A 342 -26.87 -51.62 -9.51
CA SER A 342 -28.03 -52.43 -9.08
C SER A 342 -27.66 -53.75 -8.38
N ASN A 343 -26.36 -54.07 -8.30
CA ASN A 343 -25.78 -55.25 -7.63
C ASN A 343 -26.38 -56.62 -8.03
N LEU A 344 -26.55 -56.88 -9.32
CA LEU A 344 -27.05 -58.17 -9.80
C LEU A 344 -25.94 -59.23 -9.90
N PRO A 345 -26.22 -60.51 -9.59
CA PRO A 345 -25.28 -61.61 -9.82
C PRO A 345 -24.90 -61.74 -11.31
N GLY A 346 -23.64 -62.05 -11.58
CA GLY A 346 -23.15 -62.30 -12.95
C GLY A 346 -23.02 -61.05 -13.84
N GLN A 347 -23.26 -59.85 -13.32
CA GLN A 347 -23.06 -58.61 -14.07
C GLN A 347 -21.57 -58.36 -14.37
N PRO A 348 -21.23 -57.70 -15.49
CA PRO A 348 -19.85 -57.31 -15.78
C PRO A 348 -19.32 -56.31 -14.73
N LEU A 349 -18.00 -56.21 -14.62
CA LEU A 349 -17.37 -55.24 -13.74
C LEU A 349 -17.50 -53.82 -14.33
N PRO A 350 -17.66 -52.78 -13.49
CA PRO A 350 -17.77 -51.41 -13.97
C PRO A 350 -16.46 -50.88 -14.55
N THR A 351 -16.58 -50.02 -15.57
CA THR A 351 -15.45 -49.28 -16.12
C THR A 351 -15.05 -48.17 -15.14
N THR A 352 -13.80 -48.20 -14.70
CA THR A 352 -13.26 -47.40 -13.58
C THR A 352 -12.02 -46.62 -13.99
N ALA A 353 -12.01 -46.19 -15.26
CA ALA A 353 -11.00 -45.30 -15.83
C ALA A 353 -11.64 -44.36 -16.86
N LEU A 354 -11.09 -43.14 -16.96
CA LEU A 354 -11.40 -42.15 -18.00
C LEU A 354 -10.10 -41.78 -18.72
N GLY A 355 -10.02 -42.08 -20.02
CA GLY A 355 -8.79 -41.94 -20.81
C GLY A 355 -8.39 -40.50 -21.14
N ALA A 356 -9.36 -39.61 -21.31
CA ALA A 356 -9.19 -38.17 -21.46
C ALA A 356 -10.55 -37.47 -21.35
N GLY A 357 -10.61 -36.31 -20.71
CA GLY A 357 -11.70 -35.34 -20.82
C GLY A 357 -11.15 -33.93 -20.67
N TRP A 358 -11.80 -32.94 -21.27
CA TRP A 358 -11.38 -31.52 -21.19
C TRP A 358 -12.16 -30.78 -20.12
N GLU A 359 -11.47 -29.97 -19.33
CA GLU A 359 -12.04 -29.14 -18.26
C GLU A 359 -11.61 -27.68 -18.47
N PRO A 360 -12.40 -26.89 -19.22
CA PRO A 360 -12.17 -25.46 -19.38
C PRO A 360 -12.74 -24.65 -18.21
N ARG A 361 -12.07 -23.56 -17.85
CA ARG A 361 -12.52 -22.57 -16.87
C ARG A 361 -12.17 -21.16 -17.33
N LEU A 362 -13.10 -20.24 -17.12
CA LEU A 362 -12.92 -18.81 -17.32
C LEU A 362 -13.08 -18.13 -15.97
N SER A 363 -12.11 -17.30 -15.59
CA SER A 363 -12.11 -16.57 -14.34
C SER A 363 -11.91 -15.08 -14.60
N TRP A 364 -12.63 -14.25 -13.84
CA TRP A 364 -12.40 -12.83 -13.75
C TRP A 364 -12.21 -12.45 -12.28
N THR A 365 -11.20 -11.64 -12.00
CA THR A 365 -10.92 -11.12 -10.66
C THR A 365 -10.67 -9.63 -10.73
N ARG A 366 -11.10 -8.90 -9.70
CA ARG A 366 -10.80 -7.49 -9.49
C ARG A 366 -10.15 -7.32 -8.12
N GLN A 367 -8.91 -6.84 -8.10
CA GLN A 367 -8.22 -6.52 -6.84
C GLN A 367 -8.59 -5.13 -6.32
N GLY A 368 -8.67 -5.01 -5.01
CA GLY A 368 -8.93 -3.77 -4.28
C GLY A 368 -9.42 -4.07 -2.88
N ARG A 369 -9.63 -3.02 -2.07
CA ARG A 369 -10.28 -3.11 -0.76
C ARG A 369 -11.58 -3.93 -0.81
N TRP A 370 -12.38 -3.69 -1.85
CA TRP A 370 -13.52 -4.52 -2.23
C TRP A 370 -13.13 -5.37 -3.44
N GLY A 371 -12.70 -6.60 -3.18
CA GLY A 371 -12.34 -7.56 -4.22
C GLY A 371 -13.56 -8.29 -4.74
N VAL A 372 -13.56 -8.62 -6.03
CA VAL A 372 -14.60 -9.44 -6.65
C VAL A 372 -13.96 -10.54 -7.48
N GLN A 373 -14.49 -11.75 -7.41
CA GLN A 373 -14.08 -12.88 -8.21
C GLN A 373 -15.30 -13.57 -8.79
N ALA A 374 -15.25 -13.89 -10.07
CA ALA A 374 -16.22 -14.75 -10.75
C ALA A 374 -15.48 -15.83 -11.53
N MET A 375 -15.98 -17.06 -11.50
CA MET A 375 -15.46 -18.16 -12.31
C MET A 375 -16.62 -18.98 -12.86
N LEU A 376 -16.49 -19.42 -14.11
CA LEU A 376 -17.33 -20.42 -14.73
C LEU A 376 -16.46 -21.52 -15.33
N GLY A 377 -16.92 -22.76 -15.26
CA GLY A 377 -16.21 -23.90 -15.83
C GLY A 377 -17.15 -25.03 -16.20
N LEU A 378 -16.61 -26.00 -16.93
CA LEU A 378 -17.29 -27.25 -17.25
C LEU A 378 -16.52 -28.40 -16.64
N THR A 379 -17.20 -29.29 -15.94
CA THR A 379 -16.62 -30.57 -15.50
C THR A 379 -16.13 -31.38 -16.73
N PRO A 380 -15.28 -32.41 -16.57
CA PRO A 380 -14.67 -33.11 -17.71
C PRO A 380 -15.68 -33.49 -18.79
N SER A 381 -15.35 -33.12 -20.03
CA SER A 381 -16.20 -33.31 -21.23
C SER A 381 -16.65 -34.75 -21.42
N ASP A 382 -15.78 -35.69 -21.09
CA ASP A 382 -16.01 -37.12 -21.20
C ASP A 382 -16.42 -37.72 -19.84
N GLY A 383 -17.21 -38.79 -19.91
CA GLY A 383 -17.68 -39.51 -18.74
C GLY A 383 -19.06 -40.15 -18.99
N PRO A 384 -19.48 -41.08 -18.13
CA PRO A 384 -20.81 -41.69 -18.23
C PRO A 384 -21.98 -40.72 -18.10
N VAL A 385 -21.87 -39.73 -17.22
CA VAL A 385 -22.85 -38.65 -17.06
C VAL A 385 -22.33 -37.42 -17.80
N SER A 386 -23.17 -36.74 -18.57
CA SER A 386 -22.79 -35.55 -19.35
C SER A 386 -22.11 -34.47 -18.51
N SER A 387 -21.18 -33.73 -19.12
CA SER A 387 -20.54 -32.58 -18.48
C SER A 387 -21.58 -31.58 -17.95
N ALA A 388 -21.33 -31.10 -16.74
CA ALA A 388 -22.13 -30.11 -16.05
C ALA A 388 -21.31 -28.82 -15.80
N PRO A 389 -21.96 -27.64 -15.88
CA PRO A 389 -21.33 -26.39 -15.51
C PRO A 389 -21.14 -26.28 -14.00
N PHE A 390 -20.10 -25.56 -13.61
CA PHE A 390 -19.81 -25.20 -12.23
C PHE A 390 -19.24 -23.77 -12.21
N GLY A 391 -19.22 -23.13 -11.05
CA GLY A 391 -18.83 -21.73 -10.99
C GLY A 391 -18.84 -21.16 -9.58
N GLU A 392 -18.32 -19.95 -9.45
CA GLU A 392 -18.34 -19.22 -8.19
C GLU A 392 -18.47 -17.72 -8.42
N LEU A 393 -19.02 -17.04 -7.42
CA LEU A 393 -18.96 -15.60 -7.24
C LEU A 393 -18.49 -15.34 -5.81
N ALA A 394 -17.44 -14.55 -5.64
CA ALA A 394 -16.94 -14.14 -4.34
C ALA A 394 -16.76 -12.63 -4.27
N VAL A 395 -17.05 -12.07 -3.10
CA VAL A 395 -16.76 -10.68 -2.75
C VAL A 395 -15.93 -10.69 -1.48
N SER A 396 -14.82 -9.97 -1.49
CA SER A 396 -13.95 -9.81 -0.33
C SER A 396 -13.87 -8.35 0.09
N ASN A 397 -13.81 -8.12 1.40
CA ASN A 397 -13.39 -6.86 1.99
C ASN A 397 -12.05 -7.09 2.68
N THR A 398 -11.02 -6.35 2.28
CA THR A 398 -9.66 -6.49 2.82
C THR A 398 -9.19 -5.16 3.39
N GLU A 399 -8.79 -5.20 4.65
CA GLU A 399 -8.30 -4.08 5.45
C GLU A 399 -7.04 -4.51 6.22
N THR A 400 -6.42 -3.56 6.90
CA THR A 400 -5.16 -3.80 7.63
C THR A 400 -5.32 -4.80 8.78
N ASP A 401 -6.49 -4.83 9.41
CA ASP A 401 -6.79 -5.63 10.59
C ASP A 401 -7.76 -6.77 10.31
N HIS A 402 -8.45 -6.80 9.17
CA HIS A 402 -9.39 -7.85 8.85
C HIS A 402 -9.50 -8.15 7.35
N MET A 403 -9.93 -9.36 7.05
CA MET A 403 -10.36 -9.75 5.72
C MET A 403 -11.59 -10.64 5.86
N VAL A 404 -12.64 -10.35 5.09
CA VAL A 404 -13.86 -11.18 5.03
C VAL A 404 -14.20 -11.45 3.58
N THR A 405 -14.42 -12.72 3.24
CA THR A 405 -14.85 -13.17 1.92
C THR A 405 -16.18 -13.89 2.03
N ALA A 406 -17.17 -13.46 1.25
CA ALA A 406 -18.43 -14.17 1.04
C ALA A 406 -18.41 -14.79 -0.36
N LYS A 407 -18.76 -16.07 -0.46
CA LYS A 407 -18.73 -16.84 -1.71
C LYS A 407 -20.06 -17.58 -1.92
N LEU A 408 -20.57 -17.55 -3.14
CA LEU A 408 -21.63 -18.42 -3.65
C LEU A 408 -21.05 -19.30 -4.75
N TYR A 409 -21.36 -20.58 -4.75
CA TYR A 409 -20.71 -21.51 -5.68
C TYR A 409 -21.51 -22.75 -6.01
N VAL A 410 -21.13 -23.32 -7.15
CA VAL A 410 -21.44 -24.67 -7.58
C VAL A 410 -20.10 -25.33 -7.88
N GLU A 411 -19.77 -26.41 -7.20
CA GLU A 411 -18.48 -27.10 -7.35
C GLU A 411 -18.69 -28.61 -7.53
N PRO A 412 -17.92 -29.27 -8.40
CA PRO A 412 -18.01 -30.73 -8.53
C PRO A 412 -17.29 -31.43 -7.39
N VAL A 413 -17.87 -32.53 -6.92
CA VAL A 413 -17.30 -33.35 -5.86
C VAL A 413 -16.28 -34.32 -6.46
N ARG A 414 -14.99 -34.15 -6.12
CA ARG A 414 -13.86 -34.89 -6.73
C ARG A 414 -13.37 -36.05 -5.86
N ASP A 415 -14.29 -36.74 -5.20
CA ASP A 415 -13.94 -37.75 -4.19
C ASP A 415 -13.73 -39.16 -4.77
N SER A 416 -14.41 -39.47 -5.86
CA SER A 416 -14.33 -40.73 -6.59
C SER A 416 -14.70 -40.47 -8.05
N MET A 417 -14.54 -41.47 -8.91
CA MET A 417 -15.05 -41.36 -10.28
C MET A 417 -16.57 -41.18 -10.33
N LEU A 418 -17.29 -41.84 -9.41
CA LEU A 418 -18.75 -41.73 -9.33
C LEU A 418 -19.18 -40.30 -9.01
N SER A 419 -18.57 -39.66 -8.01
CA SER A 419 -18.91 -38.28 -7.66
C SER A 419 -18.42 -37.26 -8.68
N TYR A 420 -17.32 -37.52 -9.39
CA TYR A 420 -16.76 -36.52 -10.32
C TYR A 420 -17.34 -36.57 -11.74
N VAL A 421 -17.39 -37.75 -12.36
CA VAL A 421 -17.81 -37.92 -13.77
C VAL A 421 -18.98 -38.90 -13.96
N GLY A 422 -19.38 -39.57 -12.89
CA GLY A 422 -20.39 -40.62 -12.90
C GLY A 422 -19.87 -41.97 -13.37
N LEU A 423 -20.67 -43.02 -13.15
CA LEU A 423 -20.40 -44.40 -13.59
C LEU A 423 -21.64 -44.99 -14.28
N ARG A 424 -21.47 -46.08 -15.04
CA ARG A 424 -22.57 -46.84 -15.64
C ARG A 424 -22.90 -48.04 -14.79
N ASP A 425 -24.18 -48.28 -14.55
CA ASP A 425 -24.66 -49.45 -13.83
C ASP A 425 -24.47 -50.68 -14.72
N PRO A 426 -23.66 -51.67 -14.33
CA PRO A 426 -23.38 -52.81 -15.19
C PRO A 426 -24.61 -53.66 -15.48
N ALA A 427 -25.63 -53.62 -14.61
CA ALA A 427 -26.88 -54.34 -14.80
C ALA A 427 -27.80 -53.69 -15.85
N SER A 428 -28.01 -52.37 -15.75
CA SER A 428 -29.00 -51.65 -16.58
C SER A 428 -28.40 -50.81 -17.72
N GLY A 429 -27.09 -50.57 -17.71
CA GLY A 429 -26.40 -49.65 -18.63
C GLY A 429 -26.63 -48.16 -18.35
N ARG A 430 -27.52 -47.81 -17.41
CA ARG A 430 -27.82 -46.41 -17.06
C ARG A 430 -26.68 -45.76 -16.31
N ALA A 431 -26.42 -44.49 -16.60
CA ALA A 431 -25.41 -43.70 -15.89
C ALA A 431 -26.00 -42.98 -14.69
N TRP A 432 -25.21 -42.86 -13.61
CA TRP A 432 -25.53 -42.07 -12.42
C TRP A 432 -24.27 -41.48 -11.79
N GLY A 433 -24.42 -40.54 -10.86
CA GLY A 433 -23.31 -39.83 -10.21
C GLY A 433 -23.14 -38.39 -10.70
N ARG A 434 -21.89 -37.93 -10.84
CA ARG A 434 -21.51 -36.53 -11.13
C ARG A 434 -22.23 -35.58 -10.18
N VAL A 435 -21.78 -35.60 -8.93
CA VAL A 435 -22.34 -34.84 -7.83
C VAL A 435 -21.77 -33.43 -7.84
N LEU A 436 -22.67 -32.45 -7.81
CA LEU A 436 -22.37 -31.04 -7.62
C LEU A 436 -22.79 -30.61 -6.22
N ARG A 437 -21.97 -29.77 -5.62
CA ARG A 437 -22.21 -29.07 -4.36
C ARG A 437 -22.60 -27.63 -4.68
N TRP A 438 -23.82 -27.26 -4.30
CA TRP A 438 -24.37 -25.91 -4.41
C TRP A 438 -24.36 -25.30 -3.03
N GLY A 439 -23.73 -24.15 -2.84
CA GLY A 439 -23.63 -23.59 -1.50
C GLY A 439 -23.13 -22.17 -1.44
N GLY A 440 -23.06 -21.69 -0.21
CA GLY A 440 -22.42 -20.44 0.14
C GLY A 440 -21.49 -20.62 1.31
N SER A 441 -20.44 -19.81 1.36
CA SER A 441 -19.53 -19.74 2.50
C SER A 441 -19.17 -18.31 2.85
N VAL A 442 -18.87 -18.09 4.13
CA VAL A 442 -18.20 -16.88 4.60
C VAL A 442 -16.95 -17.32 5.33
N ASP A 443 -15.81 -16.74 4.98
CA ASP A 443 -14.55 -16.95 5.68
C ASP A 443 -13.78 -15.65 5.84
N GLY A 444 -12.90 -15.61 6.82
CA GLY A 444 -12.17 -14.40 7.12
C GLY A 444 -11.37 -14.48 8.40
N TYR A 445 -10.72 -13.36 8.69
CA TYR A 445 -9.99 -13.16 9.93
C TYR A 445 -10.11 -11.71 10.40
N THR A 446 -9.90 -11.50 11.70
CA THR A 446 -9.81 -10.18 12.32
C THR A 446 -8.72 -10.18 13.40
N ALA A 447 -7.90 -9.15 13.42
CA ALA A 447 -6.88 -8.91 14.43
C ALA A 447 -7.54 -8.43 15.73
N LEU A 448 -7.11 -8.99 16.85
CA LEU A 448 -7.62 -8.70 18.18
C LEU A 448 -6.79 -7.58 18.82
N GLY A 449 -7.00 -6.35 18.32
CA GLY A 449 -6.25 -5.16 18.74
C GLY A 449 -4.75 -5.29 18.47
N ALA A 450 -3.94 -4.59 19.28
CA ALA A 450 -2.47 -4.58 19.13
C ALA A 450 -1.76 -5.82 19.72
N SER A 451 -2.51 -6.85 20.13
CA SER A 451 -1.97 -8.01 20.88
C SER A 451 -1.22 -9.03 20.01
N GLY A 452 -1.25 -8.88 18.68
CA GLY A 452 -0.70 -9.86 17.73
C GLY A 452 -1.54 -11.12 17.54
N TRP A 453 -2.71 -11.21 18.20
CA TRP A 453 -3.66 -12.30 18.03
C TRP A 453 -4.65 -12.03 16.90
N THR A 454 -5.08 -13.09 16.22
CA THR A 454 -6.03 -13.05 15.12
C THR A 454 -7.06 -14.16 15.31
N LEU A 455 -8.34 -13.79 15.27
CA LEU A 455 -9.47 -14.72 15.21
C LEU A 455 -9.81 -14.96 13.74
N GLY A 456 -9.81 -16.22 13.32
CA GLY A 456 -10.18 -16.64 11.97
C GLY A 456 -11.31 -17.64 12.00
N GLY A 457 -12.07 -17.71 10.92
CA GLY A 457 -13.13 -18.71 10.78
C GLY A 457 -13.68 -18.85 9.37
N ARG A 458 -14.42 -19.94 9.18
CA ARG A 458 -15.18 -20.26 7.97
C ARG A 458 -16.49 -20.93 8.36
N ALA A 459 -17.58 -20.54 7.72
CA ALA A 459 -18.85 -21.23 7.78
C ALA A 459 -19.35 -21.52 6.36
N ALA A 460 -19.94 -22.70 6.14
CA ALA A 460 -20.51 -23.08 4.85
C ALA A 460 -21.82 -23.85 5.02
N LEU A 461 -22.75 -23.61 4.10
CA LEU A 461 -24.02 -24.32 3.97
C LEU A 461 -24.20 -24.75 2.53
N GLU A 462 -24.50 -26.03 2.33
CA GLU A 462 -24.42 -26.66 1.02
C GLU A 462 -25.53 -27.70 0.80
N HIS A 463 -25.95 -27.82 -0.45
CA HIS A 463 -26.80 -28.89 -0.96
C HIS A 463 -26.04 -29.68 -2.03
N LEU A 464 -26.11 -31.01 -1.96
CA LEU A 464 -25.41 -31.89 -2.90
C LEU A 464 -26.43 -32.70 -3.70
N ASN A 465 -26.26 -32.69 -5.03
CA ASN A 465 -27.12 -33.40 -5.97
C ASN A 465 -26.33 -33.90 -7.18
N GLY A 466 -26.78 -34.98 -7.82
CA GLY A 466 -26.19 -35.56 -9.02
C GLY A 466 -27.22 -36.34 -9.82
N ARG A 467 -26.84 -36.86 -10.99
CA ARG A 467 -27.75 -37.65 -11.83
C ARG A 467 -28.10 -38.96 -11.11
N ASP A 468 -29.37 -39.16 -10.80
CA ASP A 468 -29.88 -40.35 -10.10
C ASP A 468 -29.10 -40.64 -8.79
N VAL A 469 -28.74 -39.58 -8.04
CA VAL A 469 -28.14 -39.64 -6.70
C VAL A 469 -29.14 -39.06 -5.69
N ALA A 470 -29.25 -39.65 -4.51
CA ALA A 470 -30.07 -39.09 -3.44
C ALA A 470 -29.55 -37.71 -3.00
N GLY A 471 -30.45 -36.75 -2.80
CA GLY A 471 -30.07 -35.40 -2.34
C GLY A 471 -29.49 -35.42 -0.92
N ASN A 472 -28.50 -34.55 -0.68
CA ASN A 472 -27.85 -34.40 0.62
C ASN A 472 -27.71 -32.94 1.01
N ALA A 473 -27.51 -32.66 2.29
CA ALA A 473 -27.15 -31.34 2.77
C ALA A 473 -25.90 -31.43 3.65
N HIS A 474 -25.07 -30.40 3.59
CA HIS A 474 -23.81 -30.31 4.32
C HIS A 474 -23.68 -28.95 5.01
N GLN A 475 -23.12 -28.97 6.21
CA GLN A 475 -22.81 -27.79 7.00
C GLN A 475 -21.40 -27.91 7.55
N ALA A 476 -20.62 -26.85 7.48
CA ALA A 476 -19.27 -26.79 8.00
C ALA A 476 -19.03 -25.52 8.82
N LEU A 477 -18.27 -25.66 9.90
CA LEU A 477 -17.74 -24.55 10.70
C LEU A 477 -16.28 -24.83 11.02
N ALA A 478 -15.40 -23.87 10.77
CA ALA A 478 -14.02 -23.89 11.19
C ALA A 478 -13.69 -22.59 11.93
N LEU A 479 -12.93 -22.70 13.02
CA LEU A 479 -12.49 -21.59 13.86
C LEU A 479 -11.01 -21.75 14.19
N SER A 480 -10.30 -20.64 14.26
CA SER A 480 -8.89 -20.59 14.65
C SER A 480 -8.60 -19.36 15.48
N LEU A 481 -7.80 -19.51 16.52
CA LEU A 481 -7.19 -18.40 17.25
C LEU A 481 -5.69 -18.53 17.07
N SER A 482 -5.05 -17.55 16.42
CA SER A 482 -3.64 -17.64 16.07
C SER A 482 -2.88 -16.40 16.50
N HIS A 483 -1.58 -16.57 16.79
CA HIS A 483 -0.68 -15.47 17.11
C HIS A 483 0.35 -15.33 15.98
N ASN A 484 0.53 -14.11 15.48
CA ASN A 484 1.49 -13.83 14.41
C ASN A 484 2.88 -13.57 15.01
N LEU A 485 3.85 -14.42 14.66
CA LEU A 485 5.23 -14.31 15.09
C LEU A 485 6.03 -13.46 14.09
N PRO A 486 6.75 -12.41 14.55
CA PRO A 486 7.59 -11.60 13.67
C PRO A 486 8.86 -12.37 13.30
N ILE A 487 8.84 -13.05 12.15
CA ILE A 487 9.99 -13.79 11.61
C ILE A 487 10.59 -13.03 10.44
N ALA A 488 11.90 -12.75 10.51
CA ALA A 488 12.62 -12.06 9.44
C ALA A 488 12.46 -12.79 8.09
N GLY A 489 12.09 -12.04 7.05
CA GLY A 489 11.84 -12.59 5.72
C GLY A 489 10.46 -13.22 5.52
N MET A 490 9.58 -13.15 6.53
CA MET A 490 8.17 -13.53 6.41
C MET A 490 7.26 -12.29 6.37
N ARG A 491 6.23 -12.33 5.53
CA ARG A 491 5.11 -11.37 5.56
C ARG A 491 4.25 -11.63 6.79
N PHE A 492 3.99 -12.90 7.07
CA PHE A 492 3.36 -13.37 8.30
C PHE A 492 3.77 -14.80 8.60
N PHE A 493 3.74 -15.17 9.88
CA PHE A 493 3.85 -16.54 10.36
C PHE A 493 2.91 -16.67 11.56
N SER A 494 1.74 -17.26 11.35
CA SER A 494 0.75 -17.45 12.40
C SER A 494 0.73 -18.90 12.86
N ILE A 495 0.59 -19.09 14.18
CA ILE A 495 0.41 -20.40 14.80
C ILE A 495 -0.66 -20.31 15.88
N GLY A 496 -1.49 -21.34 15.99
CA GLY A 496 -2.42 -21.44 17.12
C GLY A 496 -3.44 -22.56 17.00
N PRO A 497 -4.30 -22.71 18.02
CA PRO A 497 -5.34 -23.74 18.02
C PRO A 497 -6.38 -23.52 16.92
N SER A 498 -6.92 -24.64 16.43
CA SER A 498 -7.98 -24.68 15.43
C SER A 498 -8.98 -25.79 15.73
N LEU A 499 -10.26 -25.53 15.42
CA LEU A 499 -11.38 -26.44 15.55
C LEU A 499 -12.17 -26.43 14.23
N ALA A 500 -12.55 -27.60 13.72
CA ALA A 500 -13.45 -27.75 12.60
C ALA A 500 -14.53 -28.80 12.89
N TYR A 501 -15.74 -28.53 12.40
CA TYR A 501 -16.91 -29.38 12.51
C TYR A 501 -17.63 -29.45 11.16
N GLU A 502 -17.92 -30.67 10.69
CA GLU A 502 -18.70 -30.92 9.49
C GLU A 502 -19.82 -31.93 9.77
N HIS A 503 -20.96 -31.73 9.10
CA HIS A 503 -22.13 -32.59 9.21
C HIS A 503 -22.84 -32.75 7.87
N TYR A 504 -23.06 -34.00 7.46
CA TYR A 504 -23.92 -34.37 6.33
C TYR A 504 -25.21 -35.06 6.83
N THR A 505 -26.34 -34.70 6.21
CA THR A 505 -27.65 -35.30 6.54
C THR A 505 -27.71 -36.80 6.27
N ARG A 506 -27.07 -37.27 5.20
CA ARG A 506 -27.09 -38.67 4.77
C ARG A 506 -25.69 -39.20 4.51
N ASN A 507 -25.46 -40.47 4.86
CA ASN A 507 -24.26 -41.20 4.45
C ASN A 507 -24.48 -41.75 3.03
N LEU A 508 -23.88 -41.08 2.04
CA LEU A 508 -23.95 -41.43 0.62
C LEU A 508 -22.58 -41.87 0.07
N SER A 509 -21.74 -42.43 0.94
CA SER A 509 -20.40 -42.93 0.60
C SER A 509 -20.40 -44.24 -0.19
N GLY A 510 -21.55 -44.90 -0.34
CA GLY A 510 -21.69 -46.15 -1.09
C GLY A 510 -21.51 -45.99 -2.61
N PHE A 511 -21.48 -47.12 -3.31
CA PHE A 511 -21.32 -47.21 -4.78
C PHE A 511 -22.44 -48.01 -5.48
N THR A 512 -23.48 -48.34 -4.73
CA THR A 512 -24.75 -48.89 -5.21
C THR A 512 -25.67 -47.76 -5.68
N TRP A 513 -26.73 -48.11 -6.42
CA TRP A 513 -27.61 -47.14 -7.05
C TRP A 513 -28.17 -46.11 -6.05
N GLY A 514 -28.20 -44.85 -6.48
CA GLY A 514 -28.61 -43.71 -5.65
C GLY A 514 -27.54 -43.16 -4.72
N HIS A 515 -26.46 -43.89 -4.43
CA HIS A 515 -25.33 -43.33 -3.68
C HIS A 515 -24.43 -42.48 -4.57
N GLY A 516 -23.68 -41.57 -3.96
CA GLY A 516 -22.79 -40.64 -4.66
C GLY A 516 -21.31 -40.99 -4.60
N GLY A 517 -20.89 -41.95 -3.77
CA GLY A 517 -19.48 -42.36 -3.66
C GLY A 517 -18.57 -41.24 -3.14
N TYR A 518 -19.05 -40.41 -2.21
CA TYR A 518 -18.28 -39.32 -1.61
C TYR A 518 -18.36 -39.34 -0.08
N PHE A 519 -17.33 -38.77 0.55
CA PHE A 519 -17.23 -38.68 2.00
C PHE A 519 -18.34 -37.79 2.56
N SER A 520 -19.21 -38.36 3.38
CA SER A 520 -20.43 -37.70 3.88
C SER A 520 -20.78 -38.11 5.33
N PRO A 521 -19.88 -37.81 6.29
CA PRO A 521 -20.06 -38.19 7.68
C PRO A 521 -21.17 -37.40 8.37
N GLN A 522 -21.86 -38.06 9.30
CA GLN A 522 -22.86 -37.43 10.17
C GLN A 522 -22.19 -36.63 11.28
N ARG A 523 -20.90 -36.86 11.54
CA ARG A 523 -20.09 -35.99 12.38
C ARG A 523 -18.63 -36.13 12.00
N PHE A 524 -17.99 -35.02 11.65
CA PHE A 524 -16.55 -34.97 11.50
C PHE A 524 -16.02 -33.78 12.29
N ILE A 525 -15.21 -34.07 13.31
CA ILE A 525 -14.57 -33.06 14.16
C ILE A 525 -13.06 -33.16 13.98
N THR A 526 -12.42 -32.02 13.78
CA THR A 526 -10.96 -31.89 13.80
C THR A 526 -10.57 -30.84 14.83
N THR A 527 -9.65 -31.17 15.73
CA THR A 527 -9.12 -30.22 16.73
C THR A 527 -7.62 -30.35 16.81
N GLY A 528 -6.90 -29.24 16.86
CA GLY A 528 -5.43 -29.26 16.89
C GLY A 528 -4.83 -27.89 16.70
N ALA A 529 -3.68 -27.85 16.04
CA ALA A 529 -2.95 -26.63 15.74
C ALA A 529 -2.89 -26.37 14.24
N THR A 530 -2.98 -25.10 13.86
CA THR A 530 -2.75 -24.60 12.50
C THR A 530 -1.53 -23.69 12.51
N VAL A 531 -0.66 -23.86 11.52
CA VAL A 531 0.40 -22.93 11.14
C VAL A 531 0.07 -22.39 9.76
N ALA A 532 0.13 -21.08 9.57
CA ALA A 532 0.05 -20.45 8.26
C ALA A 532 1.19 -19.45 8.09
N PHE A 533 1.80 -19.41 6.91
CA PHE A 533 2.89 -18.49 6.65
C PHE A 533 2.90 -18.02 5.20
N GLN A 534 3.51 -16.86 4.99
CA GLN A 534 3.91 -16.39 3.68
C GLN A 534 5.23 -15.63 3.81
N THR A 535 6.14 -15.84 2.88
CA THR A 535 7.40 -15.09 2.82
C THR A 535 7.17 -13.64 2.38
N THR A 536 8.09 -12.74 2.69
CA THR A 536 8.00 -11.36 2.19
C THR A 536 7.88 -11.34 0.67
N GLU A 537 6.98 -10.52 0.15
CA GLU A 537 6.76 -10.33 -1.28
C GLU A 537 7.86 -9.45 -1.91
N ALA A 538 7.71 -9.13 -3.20
CA ALA A 538 8.65 -8.30 -3.94
C ALA A 538 10.08 -8.89 -4.01
N LYS A 539 10.18 -10.22 -4.09
CA LYS A 539 11.44 -10.98 -4.23
C LYS A 539 11.38 -11.91 -5.44
N ARG A 540 12.54 -12.41 -5.90
CA ARG A 540 12.62 -13.40 -6.99
C ARG A 540 11.96 -14.74 -6.66
N TRP A 541 11.63 -14.99 -5.41
CA TRP A 541 10.97 -16.20 -4.95
C TRP A 541 9.95 -15.83 -3.88
N ILE A 542 8.91 -16.66 -3.78
CA ILE A 542 7.89 -16.53 -2.75
C ILE A 542 7.41 -17.93 -2.36
N ALA A 543 7.12 -18.13 -1.08
CA ALA A 543 6.48 -19.33 -0.60
C ALA A 543 5.35 -18.99 0.38
N ALA A 544 4.27 -19.76 0.33
CA ALA A 544 3.21 -19.70 1.31
C ALA A 544 2.73 -21.11 1.65
N GLY A 545 2.28 -21.30 2.88
CA GLY A 545 1.80 -22.60 3.29
C GLY A 545 0.83 -22.55 4.45
N VAL A 546 0.02 -23.59 4.55
CA VAL A 546 -0.88 -23.86 5.68
C VAL A 546 -0.67 -25.31 6.09
N MET A 547 -0.47 -25.54 7.38
CA MET A 547 -0.31 -26.86 7.96
C MET A 547 -1.24 -26.97 9.16
N GLN A 548 -2.07 -28.01 9.18
CA GLN A 548 -2.96 -28.35 10.27
C GLN A 548 -2.61 -29.74 10.74
N MET A 549 -2.46 -29.91 12.05
CA MET A 549 -2.26 -31.21 12.67
C MET A 549 -3.14 -31.33 13.91
N GLY A 550 -3.75 -32.48 14.10
CA GLY A 550 -4.70 -32.62 15.20
C GLY A 550 -5.37 -33.98 15.30
N TRP A 551 -6.24 -34.08 16.30
CA TRP A 551 -7.12 -35.21 16.48
C TRP A 551 -8.35 -35.08 15.59
N GLN A 552 -8.68 -36.14 14.88
CA GLN A 552 -9.84 -36.28 14.01
C GLN A 552 -10.79 -37.33 14.57
N SER A 553 -12.09 -37.04 14.58
CA SER A 553 -13.16 -37.97 14.92
C SER A 553 -14.21 -37.97 13.82
N VAL A 554 -14.31 -39.09 13.10
CA VAL A 554 -15.27 -39.30 12.01
C VAL A 554 -16.31 -40.33 12.45
N ARG A 555 -17.59 -39.96 12.38
CA ARG A 555 -18.72 -40.88 12.54
C ARG A 555 -19.58 -40.88 11.29
N GLN A 556 -19.81 -42.08 10.77
CA GLN A 556 -20.75 -42.32 9.68
C GLN A 556 -21.85 -43.26 10.19
N ASP A 557 -23.09 -42.83 10.08
CA ASP A 557 -24.24 -43.67 10.38
C ASP A 557 -24.45 -44.71 9.29
N GLY A 558 -25.15 -45.80 9.63
CA GLY A 558 -25.53 -46.80 8.66
C GLY A 558 -26.56 -46.27 7.66
N GLY A 559 -26.68 -46.94 6.53
CA GLY A 559 -27.57 -46.51 5.44
C GLY A 559 -28.10 -47.68 4.64
N ALA A 560 -29.22 -47.48 3.95
CA ALA A 560 -29.77 -48.47 3.05
C ALA A 560 -28.74 -48.87 1.98
N CYS A 561 -28.78 -50.12 1.54
CA CYS A 561 -27.88 -50.57 0.48
C CYS A 561 -28.08 -49.71 -0.78
N PHE A 562 -29.31 -49.54 -1.26
CA PHE A 562 -29.63 -48.60 -2.33
C PHE A 562 -30.22 -47.34 -1.73
N ALA A 563 -29.69 -46.16 -2.09
CA ALA A 563 -30.21 -44.90 -1.58
C ALA A 563 -31.43 -44.40 -2.38
N LEU A 564 -31.62 -44.93 -3.60
CA LEU A 564 -32.78 -44.75 -4.46
C LEU A 564 -33.19 -46.11 -5.06
N THR A 565 -34.41 -46.24 -5.57
CA THR A 565 -34.86 -47.45 -6.27
C THR A 565 -33.96 -47.75 -7.48
N PRO A 566 -33.33 -48.94 -7.56
CA PRO A 566 -32.48 -49.29 -8.69
C PRO A 566 -33.27 -49.45 -10.00
N PRO A 567 -32.64 -49.18 -11.16
CA PRO A 567 -33.28 -49.25 -12.46
C PRO A 567 -33.47 -50.67 -13.00
N ALA A 568 -32.65 -51.62 -12.54
CA ALA A 568 -32.92 -53.05 -12.66
C ALA A 568 -33.45 -53.57 -11.33
N THR A 569 -34.06 -54.76 -11.31
CA THR A 569 -34.46 -55.41 -10.05
C THR A 569 -33.23 -55.53 -9.15
N GLY A 570 -33.18 -54.78 -8.05
CA GLY A 570 -32.00 -54.70 -7.19
C GLY A 570 -31.63 -56.07 -6.63
N GLY A 571 -30.35 -56.46 -6.77
CA GLY A 571 -29.85 -57.68 -6.17
C GLY A 571 -29.67 -57.57 -4.66
N SER A 572 -29.40 -58.70 -4.00
CA SER A 572 -29.11 -58.72 -2.57
C SER A 572 -27.80 -58.00 -2.27
N CYS A 573 -27.79 -57.13 -1.27
CA CYS A 573 -26.59 -56.44 -0.81
C CYS A 573 -26.71 -56.03 0.65
N THR A 574 -25.56 -55.99 1.33
CA THR A 574 -25.48 -55.56 2.72
C THR A 574 -25.66 -54.04 2.81
N PRO A 575 -26.54 -53.52 3.69
CA PRO A 575 -26.62 -52.10 4.00
C PRO A 575 -25.27 -51.54 4.45
N LEU A 576 -25.07 -50.23 4.31
CA LEU A 576 -23.87 -49.56 4.83
C LEU A 576 -23.87 -49.69 6.35
N ALA A 577 -22.78 -50.23 6.90
CA ALA A 577 -22.60 -50.34 8.34
C ALA A 577 -22.28 -48.97 8.95
N ARG A 578 -22.77 -48.73 10.17
CA ARG A 578 -22.31 -47.60 10.99
C ARG A 578 -20.82 -47.77 11.30
N SER A 579 -20.07 -46.70 11.20
CA SER A 579 -18.64 -46.67 11.53
C SER A 579 -18.28 -45.45 12.38
N THR A 580 -17.22 -45.59 13.17
CA THR A 580 -16.58 -44.48 13.87
C THR A 580 -15.08 -44.71 13.81
N SER A 581 -14.33 -43.68 13.43
CA SER A 581 -12.88 -43.72 13.31
C SER A 581 -12.29 -42.47 13.94
N ASN A 582 -11.28 -42.66 14.78
CA ASN A 582 -10.61 -41.58 15.49
C ASN A 582 -9.10 -41.75 15.37
N GLY A 583 -8.38 -40.64 15.34
CA GLY A 583 -6.92 -40.68 15.37
C GLY A 583 -6.31 -39.36 14.91
N LEU A 584 -5.00 -39.36 14.74
CA LEU A 584 -4.26 -38.20 14.25
C LEU A 584 -4.51 -37.99 12.76
N GLY A 585 -4.71 -36.73 12.39
CA GLY A 585 -4.80 -36.29 11.02
C GLY A 585 -3.93 -35.07 10.76
N THR A 586 -3.53 -34.92 9.51
CA THR A 586 -2.76 -33.76 9.04
C THR A 586 -3.34 -33.26 7.74
N SER A 587 -3.27 -31.95 7.52
CA SER A 587 -3.57 -31.29 6.25
C SER A 587 -2.48 -30.27 6.01
N SER A 588 -1.74 -30.39 4.92
CA SER A 588 -0.63 -29.51 4.60
C SER A 588 -0.70 -29.08 3.14
N HIS A 589 -0.45 -27.80 2.92
CA HIS A 589 -0.37 -27.17 1.62
C HIS A 589 0.86 -26.27 1.59
N LEU A 590 1.69 -26.43 0.58
CA LEU A 590 2.85 -25.59 0.32
C LEU A 590 2.80 -25.12 -1.13
N ARG A 591 2.97 -23.82 -1.33
CA ARG A 591 3.04 -23.16 -2.63
C ARG A 591 4.36 -22.43 -2.73
N VAL A 592 5.04 -22.57 -3.86
CA VAL A 592 6.33 -21.94 -4.14
C VAL A 592 6.33 -21.39 -5.56
N GLY A 593 6.85 -20.18 -5.75
CA GLY A 593 7.15 -19.60 -7.06
C GLY A 593 8.58 -19.08 -7.08
N TYR A 594 9.26 -19.19 -8.23
CA TYR A 594 10.62 -18.73 -8.43
C TYR A 594 10.84 -18.19 -9.85
N LEU A 595 11.40 -16.97 -9.97
CA LEU A 595 11.82 -16.38 -11.24
C LEU A 595 13.18 -16.92 -11.67
N LEU A 596 13.17 -17.88 -12.61
CA LEU A 596 14.36 -18.41 -13.29
C LEU A 596 15.05 -17.31 -14.12
N SER A 597 14.26 -16.49 -14.80
CA SER A 597 14.71 -15.29 -15.53
C SER A 597 13.62 -14.20 -15.43
N PRO A 598 13.85 -12.98 -15.91
CA PRO A 598 12.81 -11.95 -15.91
C PRO A 598 11.52 -12.34 -16.66
N HIS A 599 11.59 -13.29 -17.60
CA HIS A 599 10.43 -13.73 -18.38
C HIS A 599 9.92 -15.11 -17.99
N LEU A 600 10.63 -15.85 -17.14
CA LEU A 600 10.32 -17.25 -16.87
C LEU A 600 10.24 -17.51 -15.37
N GLU A 601 9.08 -17.95 -14.93
CA GLU A 601 8.77 -18.39 -13.58
C GLU A 601 8.54 -19.90 -13.58
N ILE A 602 9.03 -20.58 -12.54
CA ILE A 602 8.64 -21.94 -12.19
C ILE A 602 7.85 -21.88 -10.89
N ASP A 603 6.74 -22.61 -10.84
CA ASP A 603 5.90 -22.66 -9.67
C ASP A 603 5.42 -24.08 -9.36
N SER A 604 5.12 -24.32 -8.10
CA SER A 604 4.70 -25.63 -7.61
C SER A 604 3.74 -25.48 -6.44
N GLU A 605 2.82 -26.43 -6.38
CA GLU A 605 1.93 -26.62 -5.25
C GLU A 605 1.98 -28.08 -4.81
N VAL A 606 2.21 -28.31 -3.51
CA VAL A 606 2.23 -29.63 -2.91
C VAL A 606 1.20 -29.69 -1.80
N GLY A 607 0.39 -30.73 -1.81
CA GLY A 607 -0.65 -30.96 -0.83
C GLY A 607 -0.59 -32.38 -0.29
N VAL A 608 -0.65 -32.53 1.03
CA VAL A 608 -0.82 -33.83 1.68
C VAL A 608 -1.88 -33.73 2.78
N ARG A 609 -2.90 -34.59 2.68
CA ARG A 609 -3.89 -34.85 3.74
C ARG A 609 -3.79 -36.29 4.19
N THR A 610 -3.76 -36.50 5.49
CA THR A 610 -3.81 -37.82 6.10
C THR A 610 -4.85 -37.82 7.21
N GLY A 611 -5.57 -38.91 7.34
CA GLY A 611 -6.43 -39.17 8.48
C GLY A 611 -6.48 -40.66 8.79
N PRO A 612 -7.23 -41.06 9.81
CA PRO A 612 -7.30 -42.45 10.27
C PRO A 612 -7.69 -43.47 9.19
N ALA A 613 -8.44 -43.04 8.17
CA ALA A 613 -8.98 -43.91 7.12
C ALA A 613 -8.58 -43.50 5.70
N TYR A 614 -7.74 -42.48 5.53
CA TYR A 614 -7.40 -41.99 4.19
C TYR A 614 -6.04 -41.29 4.14
N ARG A 615 -5.47 -41.30 2.94
CA ARG A 615 -4.32 -40.50 2.53
C ARG A 615 -4.60 -39.93 1.16
N ASP A 616 -4.43 -38.63 1.01
CA ASP A 616 -4.62 -37.89 -0.22
C ASP A 616 -3.42 -36.99 -0.44
N ARG A 617 -2.77 -37.14 -1.59
CA ARG A 617 -1.57 -36.38 -1.93
C ARG A 617 -1.70 -35.82 -3.32
N ALA A 618 -1.20 -34.62 -3.53
CA ALA A 618 -1.17 -34.02 -4.84
C ALA A 618 0.06 -33.13 -5.02
N ILE A 619 0.56 -33.10 -6.25
CA ILE A 619 1.66 -32.24 -6.66
C ILE A 619 1.33 -31.60 -8.00
N TYR A 620 1.51 -30.29 -8.03
CA TYR A 620 1.45 -29.45 -9.21
C TYR A 620 2.84 -28.91 -9.53
N LEU A 621 3.18 -28.88 -10.81
CA LEU A 621 4.36 -28.18 -11.33
C LEU A 621 3.98 -27.39 -12.58
N GLY A 622 4.37 -26.12 -12.62
CA GLY A 622 4.06 -25.18 -13.69
C GLY A 622 5.28 -24.36 -14.14
N LEU A 623 5.23 -23.90 -15.37
CA LEU A 623 6.13 -22.91 -15.95
C LEU A 623 5.30 -21.77 -16.53
N ARG A 624 5.54 -20.55 -16.07
CA ARG A 624 4.86 -19.34 -16.52
C ARG A 624 5.83 -18.44 -17.30
N TYR A 625 5.44 -18.08 -18.51
CA TYR A 625 6.13 -17.11 -19.34
C TYR A 625 5.42 -15.75 -19.24
N HIS A 626 6.15 -14.74 -18.77
CA HIS A 626 5.71 -13.34 -18.67
C HIS A 626 6.11 -12.57 -19.92
N PHE A 627 5.17 -11.90 -20.60
CA PHE A 627 5.52 -11.15 -21.82
C PHE A 627 6.37 -9.90 -21.55
N ALA A 628 6.18 -9.25 -20.40
CA ALA A 628 7.06 -8.20 -19.90
C ALA A 628 8.00 -8.74 -18.83
N PRO A 629 9.23 -8.19 -18.71
CA PRO A 629 10.16 -8.63 -17.69
C PRO A 629 9.65 -8.33 -16.29
N ARG A 630 9.78 -9.30 -15.39
CA ARG A 630 9.48 -9.24 -13.96
C ARG A 630 10.79 -9.28 -13.18
N SER A 631 10.87 -8.51 -12.10
CA SER A 631 12.01 -8.53 -11.16
C SER A 631 11.67 -9.24 -9.85
N ALA A 632 10.38 -9.48 -9.60
CA ALA A 632 9.86 -10.01 -8.35
C ALA A 632 8.50 -10.71 -8.52
N LEU A 633 8.15 -11.50 -7.50
CA LEU A 633 6.88 -12.23 -7.34
C LEU A 633 6.12 -11.74 -6.10
N PHE A 634 4.80 -11.96 -6.11
CA PHE A 634 3.86 -11.62 -5.06
C PHE A 634 2.95 -12.80 -4.71
N GLY A 635 2.16 -12.71 -3.63
CA GLY A 635 1.26 -13.80 -3.20
C GLY A 635 0.30 -14.27 -4.28
N MET A 636 -0.11 -13.36 -5.17
CA MET A 636 -0.98 -13.66 -6.31
C MET A 636 -0.34 -14.48 -7.43
N ASP A 637 0.99 -14.58 -7.47
CA ASP A 637 1.71 -15.37 -8.48
C ASP A 637 1.73 -16.86 -8.11
N LEU A 638 1.52 -17.18 -6.83
CA LEU A 638 1.46 -18.55 -6.33
C LEU A 638 0.30 -19.34 -6.95
N PRO A 639 0.49 -20.63 -7.30
CA PRO A 639 -0.56 -21.48 -7.86
C PRO A 639 -1.64 -21.83 -6.83
N TYR A 640 -2.90 -21.85 -7.27
CA TYR A 640 -4.08 -22.31 -6.50
C TYR A 640 -4.79 -23.46 -7.24
N ARG A 641 -4.02 -24.49 -7.59
CA ARG A 641 -4.44 -25.62 -8.42
C ARG A 641 -4.97 -26.80 -7.62
N LEU A 642 -4.44 -27.06 -6.42
CA LEU A 642 -4.86 -28.20 -5.61
C LEU A 642 -6.19 -28.01 -4.90
N ILE A 643 -6.53 -26.78 -4.48
CA ILE A 643 -7.83 -26.47 -3.86
C ILE A 643 -8.98 -26.92 -4.78
N ASN A 644 -8.82 -26.69 -6.08
CA ASN A 644 -9.78 -27.11 -7.10
C ASN A 644 -9.78 -28.62 -7.37
N ALA A 645 -8.81 -29.38 -6.84
CA ALA A 645 -8.70 -30.82 -7.05
C ALA A 645 -9.20 -31.65 -5.86
N TRP A 646 -9.54 -31.03 -4.72
CA TRP A 646 -9.63 -31.66 -3.41
C TRP A 646 -11.00 -31.65 -2.74
#